data_AF-A0AAP2HGL3-F1
#
_entry.id   AF-A0AAP2HGL3-F1
#
_cell.length_a   1.000
_cell.length_b   1.000
_cell.length_c   1.000
_cell.angle_alpha   90.00
_cell.angle_beta   90.00
_cell.angle_gamma   90.00
#
_symmetry.space_group_name_H-M   'P 1'
#
loop_
_entity.id
_entity.type
_entity.pdbx_description
1 polymer ?
#
loop_
_entity_poly.entity_id
_entity_poly.type
_entity_poly.pdbx_seq_one_letter_code
_entity_poly.pdbx_strand_id
1 'polypeptide(L)'
;MPIHVALHHATRYRYDRLVNLGPQIVRLRPAPHCRTPIVAYSMTVEPARHFINWQQDPLSNHLARLVFPERTDHFDITIDLVAEMSVYNPFDFFLESSAEQYPLSYDEALKIELAPYLACDPQTSAAPAFRAYLDGVDRTPAGTVNFLVALNQRLQRDIRYLVRMEPGVQTPAQTLELGSGSCRDSGWLLVQLCRHLGIAARFVSGYLIQLAPDQKSLDGPSGTSVDFTDLHAWCEVYLPGAGWIGFDPTSGLLAGEGHIPLACTPQPTSAAPVDGLIDECEVAFEHEMTVTRVYESPRVTKPYSDAQWQAVRALGTQVDGALAAGDVRLTQGGEPTFVSIDDRDGAEWNTDALGPTKRGYATALVQRLRAEYGRGGFLHVGQGKWYPGEQLPRWAMSIFWRADGEPVWDDPSLFADEREPSALGTADAKRFIDALAARLGLSGEFIRPGYEDVWYYLWRERRLPVNVDPFDSRVDDELERARLRKVFDQRLDSVVGYVLPIRRADGTPPLDGARWQTGPWFFRDERMYLVPGDSPMGYRLPLDSLPWVAAGDYPHLYERDPFAPTEALPDAAALRARYGGPAASADAGAAPRYVPGVHREAQAQTVMQWRDDGKRDDTQGAQDARASRYPERFESAAWVTRTALCAQVRDGILYLFMPPLAALDDYLHLLAAIEATAQALGVKLVLEGYPPPRDARLKMLQVTPDPGVIEVNVHPAANFDDLVAQTEFLYDAAWQSRLSSEKFMVDGRHVGTGGGNHVVLGGATPADSPFLRRPDLLASLIAYWLNHPSLSYLFSGLFIGPTSQAPRVDEARNDQLYELDIAFAAIRRHVQGGQPPPPWLVDRVLRNLLIDVTGNTHRSEFCIDKLYSPDSPTGRLGLLELRAFEMPPHARMSIVQQLLLRALIARFWAAPYTTPLTRWGTALHDRFMLPAFVKMDFDDVLNELRDSGFAFDAAWFAPHFEFRFPLFGQIAVNGMQLTLRGALEPWHVMGEEGAVGGTVRYVDSSVERLEVRVTGLNDNRHVVTVNGRALPLQPTGTAGEYVAGVRYKAWSPPSALHPTLGVDAPLTFDVVDTWLQRSLGGCRYHVAHPGGRNYATFPVNAYEAESRRLARFVAMGHTPGRMDVAAAAPSREFPFTLDLRRP
;
A
#
# COMPACT_ATOMS: atom_id res chain seq x y z
N MET A 1 4.50 20.16 0.81
CA MET A 1 3.16 20.56 1.23
C MET A 1 3.33 21.20 2.57
N PRO A 2 3.37 22.54 2.58
CA PRO A 2 3.87 23.23 3.76
C PRO A 2 2.87 23.14 4.90
N ILE A 3 3.41 22.88 6.09
CA ILE A 3 2.81 23.25 7.36
C ILE A 3 3.38 24.62 7.70
N HIS A 4 2.55 25.60 8.01
CA HIS A 4 3.04 26.84 8.61
C HIS A 4 2.91 26.75 10.12
N VAL A 5 4.00 27.08 10.78
CA VAL A 5 4.09 27.08 12.24
C VAL A 5 4.35 28.50 12.72
N ALA A 6 3.60 28.94 13.71
CA ALA A 6 3.89 30.15 14.46
C ALA A 6 4.72 29.76 15.69
N LEU A 7 5.91 30.32 15.81
CA LEU A 7 6.75 30.23 17.00
C LEU A 7 6.65 31.55 17.76
N HIS A 8 6.34 31.43 19.05
CA HIS A 8 6.37 32.51 20.02
C HIS A 8 7.55 32.26 20.97
N HIS A 9 8.41 33.27 21.16
CA HIS A 9 9.51 33.23 22.11
C HIS A 9 9.48 34.51 22.92
N ALA A 10 9.31 34.39 24.24
CA ALA A 10 9.50 35.46 25.20
C ALA A 10 10.69 35.19 26.11
N THR A 11 11.59 36.16 26.22
CA THR A 11 12.65 36.19 27.23
C THR A 11 12.44 37.43 28.08
N ARG A 12 12.31 37.24 29.40
CA ARG A 12 12.02 38.30 30.37
C ARG A 12 13.08 38.34 31.45
N TYR A 13 13.67 39.50 31.64
CA TYR A 13 14.55 39.80 32.76
C TYR A 13 13.83 40.73 33.72
N ARG A 14 13.83 40.41 35.01
CA ARG A 14 13.32 41.26 36.09
C ARG A 14 14.48 41.54 37.04
N TYR A 15 14.73 42.82 37.30
CA TYR A 15 15.83 43.29 38.14
C TYR A 15 15.28 43.67 39.51
N ASP A 16 16.03 43.38 40.57
CA ASP A 16 15.66 43.74 41.95
C ASP A 16 15.61 45.25 42.22
N ARG A 17 16.07 46.06 41.26
CA ARG A 17 16.17 47.52 41.31
C ARG A 17 16.16 48.13 39.91
N LEU A 18 15.99 49.45 39.83
CA LEU A 18 16.21 50.19 38.58
C LEU A 18 17.71 50.14 38.19
N VAL A 19 18.01 49.61 37.01
CA VAL A 19 19.38 49.51 36.46
C VAL A 19 19.54 50.35 35.20
N ASN A 20 20.77 50.76 34.90
CA ASN A 20 21.10 51.21 33.56
C ASN A 20 21.38 49.99 32.68
N LEU A 21 20.64 49.89 31.56
CA LEU A 21 20.98 48.95 30.50
C LEU A 21 21.94 49.65 29.54
N GLY A 22 23.18 49.19 29.48
CA GLY A 22 24.08 49.55 28.40
C GLY A 22 23.57 49.01 27.05
N PRO A 23 24.31 49.22 25.95
CA PRO A 23 23.90 48.68 24.65
C PRO A 23 23.67 47.17 24.72
N GLN A 24 22.48 46.72 24.32
CA GLN A 24 22.10 45.32 24.21
C GLN A 24 22.14 44.89 22.75
N ILE A 25 22.53 43.64 22.49
CA ILE A 25 22.57 43.01 21.18
C ILE A 25 21.64 41.81 21.22
N VAL A 26 20.66 41.78 20.33
CA VAL A 26 19.70 40.68 20.17
C VAL A 26 19.90 40.01 18.81
N ARG A 27 20.15 38.71 18.81
CA ARG A 27 20.39 37.86 17.63
C ARG A 27 19.29 36.83 17.43
N LEU A 28 18.03 37.25 17.58
CA LEU A 28 16.86 36.36 17.52
C LEU A 28 16.11 36.43 16.17
N ARG A 29 16.71 37.04 15.16
CA ARG A 29 16.19 37.07 13.78
C ARG A 29 16.88 35.98 12.94
N PRO A 30 16.13 35.16 12.19
CA PRO A 30 16.71 34.17 11.28
C PRO A 30 17.78 34.74 10.36
N ALA A 31 18.84 33.96 10.17
CA ALA A 31 19.97 34.32 9.34
C ALA A 31 19.57 34.38 7.85
N PRO A 32 20.21 35.25 7.03
CA PRO A 32 19.86 35.40 5.61
C PRO A 32 19.92 34.10 4.77
N HIS A 33 20.71 33.13 5.21
CA HIS A 33 20.94 31.85 4.53
C HIS A 33 20.09 30.71 5.10
N CYS A 34 19.11 31.01 5.95
CA CYS A 34 18.15 30.02 6.44
C CYS A 34 17.42 29.38 5.25
N ARG A 35 17.42 28.05 5.19
CA ARG A 35 16.76 27.29 4.12
C ARG A 35 15.25 27.23 4.31
N THR A 36 14.78 27.26 5.55
CA THR A 36 13.36 27.28 5.91
C THR A 36 12.78 28.66 5.62
N PRO A 37 11.79 28.79 4.71
CA PRO A 37 11.20 30.09 4.40
C PRO A 37 10.52 30.72 5.63
N ILE A 38 10.90 31.95 5.97
CA ILE A 38 10.29 32.72 7.05
C ILE A 38 9.24 33.64 6.44
N VAL A 39 7.97 33.32 6.67
CA VAL A 39 6.79 34.00 6.09
C VAL A 39 6.54 35.33 6.81
N ALA A 40 6.73 35.36 8.13
CA ALA A 40 6.57 36.56 8.95
C ALA A 40 7.54 36.55 10.13
N TYR A 41 7.96 37.73 10.57
CA TYR A 41 8.81 37.94 11.74
C TYR A 41 8.47 39.26 12.40
N SER A 42 8.37 39.26 13.72
CA SER A 42 8.25 40.47 14.53
C SER A 42 9.09 40.35 15.81
N MET A 43 9.56 41.51 16.29
CA MET A 43 10.27 41.62 17.56
C MET A 43 9.69 42.80 18.33
N THR A 44 9.16 42.52 19.52
CA THR A 44 8.68 43.51 20.48
C THR A 44 9.65 43.56 21.64
N VAL A 45 10.00 44.78 22.07
CA VAL A 45 10.98 45.00 23.15
C VAL A 45 10.40 45.95 24.19
N GLU A 46 10.48 45.58 25.45
CA GLU A 46 10.19 46.44 26.59
C GLU A 46 11.45 46.67 27.44
N PRO A 47 11.69 47.90 27.95
CA PRO A 47 10.82 49.07 27.90
C PRO A 47 10.60 49.65 26.49
N ALA A 48 9.38 50.13 26.24
CA ALA A 48 8.97 50.62 24.91
C ALA A 48 9.79 51.83 24.40
N ARG A 49 10.39 52.62 25.31
CA ARG A 49 11.30 53.71 24.96
C ARG A 49 12.73 53.20 24.81
N HIS A 50 13.11 52.90 23.58
CA HIS A 50 14.48 52.52 23.24
C HIS A 50 14.84 52.96 21.81
N PHE A 51 16.13 52.99 21.51
CA PHE A 51 16.62 53.11 20.14
C PHE A 51 17.00 51.73 19.63
N ILE A 52 16.53 51.37 18.43
CA ILE A 52 16.89 50.12 17.75
C ILE A 52 17.67 50.44 16.47
N ASN A 53 18.82 49.77 16.29
CA ASN A 53 19.56 49.79 15.04
C ASN A 53 19.81 48.36 14.55
N TRP A 54 19.25 48.03 13.39
CA TRP A 54 19.46 46.73 12.75
C TRP A 54 20.76 46.73 11.97
N GLN A 55 21.60 45.71 12.21
CA GLN A 55 22.91 45.57 11.60
C GLN A 55 23.16 44.13 11.15
N GLN A 56 24.17 43.97 10.30
CA GLN A 56 24.81 42.68 10.05
C GLN A 56 26.21 42.71 10.65
N ASP A 57 26.60 41.64 11.35
CA ASP A 57 27.97 41.46 11.79
C ASP A 57 28.88 41.05 10.60
N PRO A 58 30.22 41.01 10.76
CA PRO A 58 31.14 40.56 9.71
C PRO A 58 30.91 39.12 9.22
N LEU A 59 30.06 38.34 9.91
CA LEU A 59 29.71 36.96 9.62
C LEU A 59 28.32 36.86 8.96
N SER A 60 27.72 38.01 8.62
CA SER A 60 26.38 38.16 8.03
C SER A 60 25.20 37.74 8.91
N ASN A 61 25.40 37.66 10.23
CA ASN A 61 24.29 37.42 11.17
C ASN A 61 23.49 38.71 11.37
N HIS A 62 22.16 38.58 11.44
CA HIS A 62 21.30 39.70 11.79
C HIS A 62 21.38 39.99 13.29
N LEU A 63 21.62 41.25 13.66
CA LEU A 63 21.55 41.69 15.05
C LEU A 63 20.81 43.01 15.20
N ALA A 64 20.02 43.12 16.26
CA ALA A 64 19.42 44.36 16.71
C ALA A 64 20.26 44.93 17.86
N ARG A 65 20.82 46.12 17.67
CA ARG A 65 21.50 46.85 18.73
C ARG A 65 20.52 47.82 19.39
N LEU A 66 20.20 47.56 20.64
CA LEU A 66 19.25 48.32 21.44
C LEU A 66 19.99 49.23 22.42
N VAL A 67 19.52 50.47 22.57
CA VAL A 67 20.04 51.42 23.56
C VAL A 67 18.88 52.03 24.32
N PHE A 68 18.94 51.96 25.65
CA PHE A 68 17.89 52.43 26.55
C PHE A 68 18.32 53.77 27.18
N PRO A 69 17.54 54.86 27.00
CA PRO A 69 17.86 56.15 27.58
C PRO A 69 17.46 56.29 29.05
N GLU A 70 16.51 55.46 29.51
CA GLU A 70 15.94 55.50 30.86
C GLU A 70 16.34 54.24 31.65
N ARG A 71 16.46 54.37 32.97
CA ARG A 71 16.67 53.22 33.88
C ARG A 71 15.41 52.37 33.93
N THR A 72 15.57 51.06 34.08
CA THR A 72 14.47 50.09 34.07
C THR A 72 14.66 49.00 35.12
N ASP A 73 13.56 48.39 35.56
CA ASP A 73 13.52 47.20 36.42
C ASP A 73 13.20 45.93 35.63
N HIS A 74 13.01 46.03 34.31
CA HIS A 74 12.77 44.89 33.43
C HIS A 74 13.39 45.07 32.05
N PHE A 75 13.58 43.95 31.35
CA PHE A 75 13.92 43.90 29.94
C PHE A 75 13.23 42.69 29.31
N ASP A 76 12.28 42.93 28.41
CA ASP A 76 11.51 41.87 27.76
C ASP A 76 11.75 41.89 26.26
N ILE A 77 11.99 40.72 25.71
CA ILE A 77 12.11 40.50 24.27
C ILE A 77 11.08 39.45 23.89
N THR A 78 10.19 39.80 22.97
CA THR A 78 9.19 38.89 22.42
C THR A 78 9.38 38.78 20.92
N ILE A 79 9.51 37.55 20.43
CA ILE A 79 9.67 37.19 19.03
C ILE A 79 8.46 36.36 18.61
N ASP A 80 7.77 36.82 17.58
CA ASP A 80 6.77 36.02 16.87
C ASP A 80 7.25 35.81 15.44
N LEU A 81 7.36 34.55 15.02
CA LEU A 81 7.76 34.19 13.66
C LEU A 81 6.85 33.12 13.08
N VAL A 82 6.58 33.20 11.78
CA VAL A 82 5.87 32.17 11.03
C VAL A 82 6.85 31.53 10.06
N ALA A 83 7.10 30.23 10.22
CA ALA A 83 7.99 29.44 9.38
C ALA A 83 7.21 28.46 8.51
N GLU A 84 7.61 28.32 7.26
CA GLU A 84 7.12 27.31 6.33
C GLU A 84 7.96 26.03 6.48
N MET A 85 7.39 24.99 7.10
CA MET A 85 8.07 23.71 7.35
C MET A 85 8.05 22.81 6.10
N SER A 86 8.58 23.33 5.00
CA SER A 86 8.75 22.59 3.75
C SER A 86 9.98 21.70 3.85
N VAL A 87 9.77 20.40 3.63
CA VAL A 87 10.81 19.37 3.73
C VAL A 87 11.84 19.58 2.63
N TYR A 88 13.12 19.66 3.01
CA TYR A 88 14.23 19.60 2.07
C TYR A 88 15.15 18.43 2.44
N ASN A 89 15.77 17.82 1.44
CA ASN A 89 16.73 16.76 1.68
C ASN A 89 18.06 17.38 2.16
N PRO A 90 18.50 17.12 3.40
CA PRO A 90 19.73 17.72 3.91
C PRO A 90 21.00 17.20 3.20
N PHE A 91 20.89 16.11 2.43
CA PHE A 91 21.93 15.54 1.58
C PHE A 91 21.86 16.01 0.12
N ASP A 92 21.04 17.01 -0.18
CA ASP A 92 20.87 17.52 -1.55
C ASP A 92 21.89 18.61 -1.89
N PHE A 93 23.13 18.16 -2.06
CA PHE A 93 24.27 18.98 -2.45
C PHE A 93 25.28 18.13 -3.23
N PHE A 94 26.20 18.80 -3.92
CA PHE A 94 27.30 18.15 -4.63
C PHE A 94 28.62 18.54 -3.97
N LEU A 95 29.57 17.61 -3.95
CA LEU A 95 30.93 17.90 -3.53
C LEU A 95 31.80 18.10 -4.77
N GLU A 96 32.82 18.96 -4.63
CA GLU A 96 33.93 18.95 -5.58
C GLU A 96 34.71 17.64 -5.47
N SER A 97 35.35 17.21 -6.55
CA SER A 97 36.09 15.94 -6.60
C SER A 97 37.20 15.83 -5.54
N SER A 98 37.79 16.97 -5.14
CA SER A 98 38.79 17.07 -4.07
C SER A 98 38.22 16.81 -2.65
N ALA A 99 36.89 16.90 -2.49
CA ALA A 99 36.20 16.77 -1.23
C ALA A 99 35.32 15.51 -1.12
N GLU A 100 35.23 14.68 -2.16
CA GLU A 100 34.42 13.45 -2.16
C GLU A 100 34.92 12.42 -1.13
N GLN A 101 36.23 12.36 -0.89
CA GLN A 101 36.88 11.42 0.03
C GLN A 101 37.56 12.17 1.17
N TYR A 102 37.41 11.64 2.38
CA TYR A 102 38.19 12.07 3.53
C TYR A 102 39.54 11.31 3.54
N PRO A 103 40.67 11.97 3.87
CA PRO A 103 40.81 13.38 4.21
C PRO A 103 40.71 14.32 3.00
N LEU A 104 39.99 15.43 3.17
CA LEU A 104 39.85 16.47 2.15
C LEU A 104 40.88 17.59 2.35
N SER A 105 41.19 18.31 1.28
CA SER A 105 42.00 19.53 1.33
C SER A 105 41.25 20.71 0.74
N TYR A 106 41.53 21.91 1.28
CA TYR A 106 41.03 23.16 0.74
C TYR A 106 42.07 23.78 -0.20
N ASP A 107 41.60 24.41 -1.28
CA ASP A 107 42.45 25.30 -2.08
C ASP A 107 43.04 26.42 -1.20
N GLU A 108 44.25 26.87 -1.50
CA GLU A 108 44.97 27.83 -0.67
C GLU A 108 44.23 29.17 -0.53
N ALA A 109 43.57 29.65 -1.58
CA ALA A 109 42.77 30.88 -1.49
C ALA A 109 41.58 30.69 -0.55
N LEU A 110 40.84 29.59 -0.72
CA LEU A 110 39.70 29.25 0.13
C LEU A 110 40.13 29.02 1.59
N LYS A 111 41.31 28.44 1.82
CA LYS A 111 41.85 28.21 3.16
C LYS A 111 42.14 29.52 3.91
N ILE A 112 42.57 30.56 3.20
CA ILE A 112 42.75 31.91 3.78
C ILE A 112 41.40 32.46 4.25
N GLU A 113 40.35 32.33 3.43
CA GLU A 113 38.99 32.76 3.76
C GLU A 113 38.39 31.96 4.92
N LEU A 114 38.72 30.66 5.00
CA LEU A 114 38.25 29.76 6.05
C LEU A 114 39.10 29.77 7.32
N ALA A 115 40.17 30.58 7.39
CA ALA A 115 41.12 30.55 8.51
C ALA A 115 40.47 30.66 9.91
N PRO A 116 39.47 31.54 10.17
CA PRO A 116 38.79 31.59 11.47
C PRO A 116 38.07 30.29 11.84
N TYR A 117 37.61 29.54 10.84
CA TYR A 117 36.83 28.31 10.99
C TYR A 117 37.70 27.05 11.03
N LEU A 118 38.99 27.18 10.76
CA LEU A 118 40.01 26.14 10.90
C LEU A 118 40.82 26.28 12.20
N ALA A 119 40.69 27.41 12.90
CA ALA A 119 41.44 27.69 14.12
C ALA A 119 41.04 26.76 15.28
N CYS A 120 41.96 25.87 15.66
CA CYS A 120 41.84 25.01 16.84
C CYS A 120 42.03 25.82 18.13
N ASP A 121 41.22 25.53 19.16
CA ASP A 121 41.40 26.12 20.49
C ASP A 121 42.64 25.52 21.18
N PRO A 122 43.67 26.31 21.55
CA PRO A 122 44.88 25.81 22.19
C PRO A 122 44.65 25.05 23.50
N GLN A 123 43.64 25.43 24.29
CA GLN A 123 43.31 24.73 25.54
C GLN A 123 42.76 23.34 25.25
N THR A 124 41.81 23.25 24.31
CA THR A 124 41.29 21.98 23.79
C THR A 124 42.41 21.10 23.21
N SER A 125 43.31 21.68 22.40
CA SER A 125 44.44 20.96 21.81
C SER A 125 45.41 20.37 22.84
N ALA A 126 45.49 20.94 24.05
CA ALA A 126 46.34 20.46 25.13
C ALA A 126 45.66 19.42 26.04
N ALA A 127 44.35 19.27 25.98
CA ALA A 127 43.58 18.43 26.89
C ALA A 127 43.75 16.91 26.60
N PRO A 128 44.16 16.09 27.60
CA PRO A 128 44.35 14.65 27.40
C PRO A 128 43.09 13.90 26.96
N ALA A 129 41.93 14.20 27.57
CA ALA A 129 40.66 13.54 27.24
C ALA A 129 40.25 13.79 25.78
N PHE A 130 40.42 15.02 25.29
CA PHE A 130 40.14 15.37 23.90
C PHE A 130 41.09 14.68 22.93
N ARG A 131 42.40 14.64 23.20
CA ARG A 131 43.38 13.93 22.36
C ARG A 131 43.07 12.45 22.25
N ALA A 132 42.78 11.79 23.38
CA ALA A 132 42.42 10.37 23.40
C ALA A 132 41.16 10.09 22.55
N TYR A 133 40.16 10.96 22.62
CA TYR A 133 38.96 10.84 21.80
C TYR A 133 39.24 11.05 20.31
N LEU A 134 40.01 12.09 19.96
CA LEU A 134 40.43 12.42 18.60
C LEU A 134 41.30 11.33 17.95
N ASP A 135 42.17 10.69 18.73
CA ASP A 135 43.02 9.57 18.27
C ASP A 135 42.21 8.29 18.04
N GLY A 136 41.07 8.15 18.74
CA GLY A 136 40.13 7.05 18.53
C GLY A 136 39.23 7.20 17.30
N VAL A 137 39.27 8.34 16.58
CA VAL A 137 38.48 8.54 15.35
C VAL A 137 39.13 7.74 14.21
N ASP A 138 38.37 6.86 13.56
CA ASP A 138 38.84 6.11 12.39
C ASP A 138 39.09 7.06 11.21
N ARG A 139 40.34 7.16 10.75
CA ARG A 139 40.76 8.03 9.65
C ARG A 139 41.01 7.27 8.35
N THR A 140 40.53 6.03 8.26
CA THR A 140 40.57 5.24 7.03
C THR A 140 39.86 6.03 5.92
N PRO A 141 40.44 6.14 4.71
CA PRO A 141 39.81 6.85 3.62
C PRO A 141 38.40 6.34 3.34
N ALA A 142 37.43 7.26 3.35
CA ALA A 142 36.01 6.99 3.16
C ALA A 142 35.33 8.21 2.54
N GLY A 143 34.14 8.02 1.98
CA GLY A 143 33.35 9.16 1.48
C GLY A 143 33.13 10.21 2.57
N THR A 144 33.48 11.46 2.30
CA THR A 144 33.51 12.55 3.31
C THR A 144 32.19 12.70 4.06
N VAL A 145 31.06 12.59 3.36
CA VAL A 145 29.72 12.67 3.97
C VAL A 145 29.51 11.51 4.95
N ASN A 146 29.84 10.28 4.56
CA ASN A 146 29.70 9.10 5.43
C ASN A 146 30.60 9.20 6.66
N PHE A 147 31.82 9.72 6.50
CA PHE A 147 32.74 10.00 7.61
C PHE A 147 32.13 10.99 8.61
N LEU A 148 31.60 12.13 8.13
CA LEU A 148 30.99 13.15 9.00
C LEU A 148 29.71 12.64 9.68
N VAL A 149 28.87 11.88 8.96
CA VAL A 149 27.69 11.22 9.54
C VAL A 149 28.09 10.25 10.65
N ALA A 150 29.10 9.42 10.41
CA ALA A 150 29.59 8.47 11.41
C ALA A 150 30.18 9.18 12.64
N LEU A 151 30.93 10.27 12.44
CA LEU A 151 31.45 11.10 13.53
C LEU A 151 30.32 11.73 14.35
N ASN A 152 29.32 12.31 13.68
CA ASN A 152 28.15 12.91 14.33
C ASN A 152 27.36 11.89 15.17
N GLN A 153 27.08 10.71 14.61
CA GLN A 153 26.40 9.62 15.31
C GLN A 153 27.22 9.05 16.47
N ARG A 154 28.55 9.04 16.35
CA ARG A 154 29.42 8.64 17.45
C ARG A 154 29.26 9.57 18.64
N LEU A 155 29.30 10.89 18.44
CA LEU A 155 29.10 11.86 19.51
C LEU A 155 27.72 11.69 20.18
N GLN A 156 26.67 11.47 19.38
CA GLN A 156 25.33 11.22 19.89
C GLN A 156 25.25 10.00 20.82
N ARG A 157 26.01 8.93 20.50
CA ARG A 157 26.07 7.71 21.33
C ARG A 157 26.92 7.90 22.59
N ASP A 158 28.02 8.65 22.46
CA ASP A 158 29.03 8.77 23.52
C ASP A 158 28.68 9.86 24.56
N ILE A 159 27.90 10.88 24.18
CA ILE A 159 27.57 12.03 25.04
C ILE A 159 26.08 12.02 25.42
N ARG A 160 25.77 11.79 26.70
CA ARG A 160 24.39 11.84 27.19
C ARG A 160 23.87 13.28 27.21
N TYR A 161 22.78 13.54 26.51
CA TYR A 161 22.12 14.85 26.49
C TYR A 161 21.49 15.20 27.85
N LEU A 162 21.68 16.44 28.30
CA LEU A 162 21.03 17.01 29.49
C LEU A 162 20.71 18.50 29.31
N VAL A 163 19.58 18.93 29.86
CA VAL A 163 19.16 20.33 29.92
C VAL A 163 19.83 20.97 31.13
N ARG A 164 20.56 22.07 30.92
CA ARG A 164 21.32 22.73 31.99
C ARG A 164 21.23 24.26 31.89
N MET A 165 21.06 24.92 33.04
CA MET A 165 20.80 26.36 33.13
C MET A 165 22.07 27.19 33.37
N GLU A 166 23.22 26.57 33.64
CA GLU A 166 24.44 27.32 33.93
C GLU A 166 24.90 28.12 32.70
N PRO A 167 25.44 29.33 32.87
CA PRO A 167 25.91 30.14 31.75
C PRO A 167 27.14 29.52 31.07
N GLY A 168 27.32 29.85 29.79
CA GLY A 168 28.50 29.44 29.00
C GLY A 168 28.46 28.02 28.44
N VAL A 169 29.45 27.71 27.59
CA VAL A 169 29.61 26.40 26.93
C VAL A 169 30.72 25.62 27.64
N GLN A 170 30.50 24.33 27.91
CA GLN A 170 31.53 23.44 28.44
C GLN A 170 32.71 23.37 27.46
N THR A 171 33.92 23.26 27.99
CA THR A 171 35.06 22.97 27.11
C THR A 171 34.91 21.54 26.55
N PRO A 172 35.41 21.26 25.34
CA PRO A 172 35.34 19.91 24.77
C PRO A 172 35.91 18.82 25.70
N ALA A 173 36.94 19.16 26.49
CA ALA A 173 37.52 18.26 27.49
C ALA A 173 36.52 17.95 28.63
N GLN A 174 35.83 18.98 29.15
CA GLN A 174 34.81 18.80 30.18
C GLN A 174 33.64 17.95 29.67
N THR A 175 33.15 18.21 28.45
CA THR A 175 32.06 17.43 27.84
C THR A 175 32.41 15.94 27.76
N LEU A 176 33.66 15.62 27.38
CA LEU A 176 34.16 14.24 27.29
C LEU A 176 34.38 13.61 28.66
N GLU A 177 34.94 14.34 29.63
CA GLU A 177 35.17 13.86 31.00
C GLU A 177 33.86 13.56 31.74
N LEU A 178 32.83 14.39 31.53
CA LEU A 178 31.49 14.18 32.09
C LEU A 178 30.67 13.13 31.33
N GLY A 179 31.04 12.82 30.08
CA GLY A 179 30.24 12.00 29.17
C GLY A 179 28.82 12.53 28.95
N SER A 180 28.61 13.83 29.17
CA SER A 180 27.29 14.44 29.11
C SER A 180 27.34 15.96 28.94
N GLY A 181 26.32 16.54 28.30
CA GLY A 181 26.26 17.96 28.00
C GLY A 181 24.93 18.40 27.36
N SER A 182 24.77 19.72 27.23
CA SER A 182 23.66 20.34 26.50
C SER A 182 23.98 20.48 25.01
N CYS A 183 23.03 20.93 24.19
CA CYS A 183 23.19 21.08 22.74
C CYS A 183 24.39 21.95 22.35
N ARG A 184 24.60 23.06 23.06
CA ARG A 184 25.76 23.94 22.90
C ARG A 184 27.10 23.24 23.20
N ASP A 185 27.12 22.28 24.15
CA ASP A 185 28.35 21.61 24.56
C ASP A 185 28.77 20.56 23.52
N SER A 186 27.82 19.74 23.07
CA SER A 186 28.04 18.75 22.01
C SER A 186 28.34 19.41 20.66
N GLY A 187 27.63 20.49 20.32
CA GLY A 187 27.87 21.28 19.11
C GLY A 187 29.30 21.83 19.06
N TRP A 188 29.78 22.39 20.18
CA TRP A 188 31.14 22.92 20.27
C TRP A 188 32.22 21.82 20.23
N LEU A 189 31.97 20.67 20.88
CA LEU A 189 32.84 19.50 20.77
C LEU A 189 33.00 19.05 19.31
N LEU A 190 31.90 18.95 18.56
CA LEU A 190 31.95 18.58 17.14
C LEU A 190 32.71 19.60 16.30
N VAL A 191 32.50 20.91 16.51
CA VAL A 191 33.27 21.97 15.83
C VAL A 191 34.76 21.77 16.05
N GLN A 192 35.20 21.54 17.29
CA GLN A 192 36.62 21.37 17.59
C GLN A 192 37.18 20.07 17.01
N LEU A 193 36.44 18.96 17.01
CA LEU A 193 36.86 17.73 16.35
C LEU A 193 37.06 17.93 14.85
N CYS A 194 36.10 18.54 14.15
CA CYS A 194 36.23 18.84 12.72
C CYS A 194 37.48 19.67 12.42
N ARG A 195 37.73 20.73 13.20
CA ARG A 195 38.92 21.59 13.02
C ARG A 195 40.23 20.84 13.18
N HIS A 196 40.33 19.96 14.19
CA HIS A 196 41.53 19.14 14.41
C HIS A 196 41.70 18.04 13.34
N LEU A 197 40.62 17.67 12.65
CA LEU A 197 40.64 16.77 11.49
C LEU A 197 40.90 17.52 10.17
N GLY A 198 41.19 18.83 10.24
CA GLY A 198 41.50 19.66 9.08
C GLY A 198 40.26 20.14 8.30
N ILE A 199 39.08 20.07 8.90
CA ILE A 199 37.80 20.43 8.28
C ILE A 199 37.27 21.73 8.91
N ALA A 200 36.98 22.73 8.09
CA ALA A 200 36.46 24.01 8.54
C ALA A 200 35.05 23.87 9.14
N ALA A 201 34.86 24.34 10.37
CA ALA A 201 33.60 24.21 11.10
C ALA A 201 33.24 25.46 11.90
N ARG A 202 31.94 25.73 12.06
CA ARG A 202 31.39 26.86 12.80
C ARG A 202 30.29 26.44 13.76
N PHE A 203 30.16 27.20 14.85
CA PHE A 203 29.12 27.03 15.85
C PHE A 203 27.85 27.77 15.41
N VAL A 204 26.70 27.13 15.54
CA VAL A 204 25.41 27.73 15.19
C VAL A 204 24.52 27.78 16.42
N SER A 205 23.91 28.94 16.66
CA SER A 205 22.80 29.11 17.60
C SER A 205 21.54 29.46 16.81
N GLY A 206 20.44 28.77 17.11
CA GLY A 206 19.20 28.95 16.40
C GLY A 206 17.97 28.43 17.13
N TYR A 207 16.85 28.31 16.42
CA TYR A 207 15.69 27.58 16.88
C TYR A 207 15.72 26.16 16.35
N LEU A 208 15.23 25.22 17.15
CA LEU A 208 14.84 23.89 16.70
C LEU A 208 13.34 23.76 16.87
N ILE A 209 12.63 23.60 15.76
CA ILE A 209 11.22 23.22 15.74
C ILE A 209 11.11 21.75 15.38
N GLN A 210 10.48 20.95 16.23
CA GLN A 210 10.15 19.56 15.91
C GLN A 210 8.66 19.35 16.03
N LEU A 211 8.05 18.93 14.92
CA LEU A 211 6.64 18.60 14.88
C LEU A 211 6.43 17.13 15.22
N ALA A 212 5.34 16.84 15.93
CA ALA A 212 4.87 15.49 16.13
C ALA A 212 4.57 14.87 14.75
N PRO A 213 5.19 13.72 14.41
CA PRO A 213 4.96 13.10 13.12
C PRO A 213 3.53 12.58 13.01
N ASP A 214 2.99 12.58 11.80
CA ASP A 214 1.62 12.12 11.54
C ASP A 214 1.46 10.61 11.83
N GLN A 215 2.52 9.84 11.63
CA GLN A 215 2.57 8.40 11.90
C GLN A 215 3.81 8.06 12.73
N LYS A 216 3.66 7.14 13.69
CA LYS A 216 4.78 6.64 14.50
C LYS A 216 5.62 5.69 13.66
N SER A 217 6.94 5.76 13.84
CA SER A 217 7.85 4.84 13.15
C SER A 217 7.69 3.41 13.69
N LEU A 218 7.78 2.41 12.82
CA LEU A 218 7.86 1.00 13.22
C LEU A 218 9.20 0.71 13.92
N ASP A 219 10.29 1.22 13.34
CA ASP A 219 11.64 1.11 13.87
C ASP A 219 12.29 2.47 14.06
N GLY A 220 13.07 2.63 15.13
CA GLY A 220 13.79 3.87 15.44
C GLY A 220 12.98 4.87 16.29
N PRO A 221 13.60 6.01 16.65
CA PRO A 221 12.95 7.02 17.48
C PRO A 221 11.79 7.65 16.71
N SER A 222 10.56 7.55 17.25
CA SER A 222 9.33 8.09 16.65
C SER A 222 9.23 9.63 16.70
N GLY A 223 10.36 10.34 16.80
CA GLY A 223 10.39 11.78 17.04
C GLY A 223 9.72 12.16 18.37
N THR A 224 9.32 13.43 18.45
CA THR A 224 8.57 13.96 19.59
C THR A 224 7.09 13.52 19.55
N SER A 225 6.47 13.37 20.73
CA SER A 225 5.02 13.07 20.84
C SER A 225 4.13 14.31 20.78
N VAL A 226 4.73 15.50 20.91
CA VAL A 226 4.07 16.80 20.87
C VAL A 226 4.88 17.75 20.00
N ASP A 227 4.22 18.73 19.38
CA ASP A 227 4.96 19.80 18.73
C ASP A 227 5.75 20.56 19.80
N PHE A 228 7.05 20.73 19.59
CA PHE A 228 7.89 21.48 20.52
C PHE A 228 8.88 22.35 19.78
N THR A 229 9.32 23.39 20.47
CA THR A 229 10.38 24.28 20.00
C THR A 229 11.28 24.64 21.16
N ASP A 230 12.57 24.86 20.87
CA ASP A 230 13.52 25.37 21.84
C ASP A 230 14.63 26.18 21.14
N LEU A 231 15.39 26.96 21.91
CA LEU A 231 16.69 27.45 21.48
C LEU A 231 17.67 26.28 21.42
N HIS A 232 18.34 26.14 20.29
CA HIS A 232 19.21 25.01 20.01
C HIS A 232 20.55 25.45 19.45
N ALA A 233 21.53 24.56 19.53
CA ALA A 233 22.85 24.79 18.98
C ALA A 233 23.41 23.54 18.30
N TRP A 234 24.10 23.72 17.18
CA TRP A 234 24.67 22.64 16.37
C TRP A 234 25.97 23.08 15.68
N CYS A 235 26.59 22.16 14.93
CA CYS A 235 27.80 22.41 14.17
C CYS A 235 27.47 22.56 12.68
N GLU A 236 28.08 23.52 11.99
CA GLU A 236 28.09 23.55 10.54
C GLU A 236 29.51 23.35 10.00
N VAL A 237 29.62 22.54 8.95
CA VAL A 237 30.89 22.16 8.31
C VAL A 237 30.91 22.71 6.89
N TYR A 238 32.02 23.36 6.50
CA TYR A 238 32.18 23.85 5.13
C TYR A 238 32.79 22.77 4.23
N LEU A 239 32.04 22.40 3.20
CA LEU A 239 32.41 21.38 2.22
C LEU A 239 32.52 22.01 0.83
N PRO A 240 33.68 21.92 0.13
CA PRO A 240 33.82 22.41 -1.23
C PRO A 240 32.75 21.82 -2.17
N GLY A 241 32.12 22.67 -2.99
CA GLY A 241 30.94 22.34 -3.80
C GLY A 241 29.58 22.44 -3.08
N ALA A 242 29.51 22.13 -1.79
CA ALA A 242 28.25 22.07 -1.04
C ALA A 242 28.00 23.29 -0.13
N GLY A 243 29.06 23.98 0.28
CA GLY A 243 29.00 25.09 1.24
C GLY A 243 28.85 24.62 2.70
N TRP A 244 28.17 25.41 3.53
CA TRP A 244 27.94 25.10 4.95
C TRP A 244 26.80 24.09 5.12
N ILE A 245 27.12 22.93 5.71
CA ILE A 245 26.17 21.84 5.99
C ILE A 245 26.07 21.61 7.50
N GLY A 246 24.85 21.57 8.03
CA GLY A 246 24.60 21.43 9.47
C GLY A 246 24.57 19.98 9.94
N PHE A 247 25.20 19.73 11.08
CA PHE A 247 25.27 18.46 11.80
C PHE A 247 24.88 18.70 13.26
N ASP A 248 23.89 17.96 13.72
CA ASP A 248 23.39 18.04 15.09
C ASP A 248 23.88 16.82 15.90
N PRO A 249 24.90 16.97 16.75
CA PRO A 249 25.46 15.87 17.54
C PRO A 249 24.56 15.43 18.70
N THR A 250 23.47 16.15 18.98
CA THR A 250 22.49 15.73 20.00
C THR A 250 21.55 14.66 19.46
N SER A 251 21.15 14.79 18.19
CA SER A 251 20.29 13.83 17.49
C SER A 251 21.07 12.81 16.66
N GLY A 252 22.32 13.11 16.31
CA GLY A 252 23.13 12.29 15.40
C GLY A 252 22.71 12.45 13.93
N LEU A 253 21.85 13.43 13.63
CA LEU A 253 21.31 13.71 12.30
C LEU A 253 21.89 14.99 11.70
N LEU A 254 21.70 15.18 10.39
CA LEU A 254 21.95 16.48 9.74
C LEU A 254 20.85 17.47 10.12
N ALA A 255 21.17 18.76 10.05
CA ALA A 255 20.21 19.84 10.27
C ALA A 255 19.17 19.90 9.14
N GLY A 256 17.89 19.72 9.48
CA GLY A 256 16.74 19.72 8.57
C GLY A 256 15.93 21.02 8.63
N GLU A 257 14.70 20.99 8.11
CA GLU A 257 13.78 22.13 8.03
C GLU A 257 13.41 22.74 9.38
N GLY A 258 13.51 21.96 10.46
CA GLY A 258 13.31 22.42 11.83
C GLY A 258 14.46 23.25 12.41
N HIS A 259 15.65 23.20 11.82
CA HIS A 259 16.84 23.91 12.29
C HIS A 259 16.91 25.30 11.66
N ILE A 260 16.46 26.32 12.38
CA ILE A 260 16.41 27.72 11.91
C ILE A 260 17.64 28.47 12.47
N PRO A 261 18.71 28.66 11.69
CA PRO A 261 19.90 29.38 12.16
C PRO A 261 19.57 30.84 12.45
N LEU A 262 20.03 31.34 13.60
CA LEU A 262 19.92 32.75 13.98
C LEU A 262 21.30 33.44 13.91
N ALA A 263 22.32 32.80 14.50
CA ALA A 263 23.70 33.27 14.47
C ALA A 263 24.69 32.11 14.24
N CYS A 264 25.55 32.25 13.24
CA CYS A 264 26.59 31.29 12.89
C CYS A 264 27.97 31.94 13.06
N THR A 265 28.82 31.38 13.92
CA THR A 265 30.09 32.03 14.30
C THR A 265 31.25 31.03 14.46
N PRO A 266 32.52 31.48 14.30
CA PRO A 266 33.67 30.65 14.64
C PRO A 266 33.82 30.36 16.13
N GLN A 267 33.23 31.19 17.01
CA GLN A 267 33.37 31.11 18.46
C GLN A 267 31.99 31.22 19.14
N PRO A 268 31.65 30.35 20.10
CA PRO A 268 30.31 30.32 20.71
C PRO A 268 29.92 31.63 21.42
N THR A 269 30.88 32.34 21.98
CA THR A 269 30.65 33.63 22.68
C THR A 269 30.02 34.69 21.78
N SER A 270 30.30 34.67 20.48
CA SER A 270 29.73 35.61 19.51
C SER A 270 28.34 35.21 19.03
N ALA A 271 27.87 34.01 19.38
CA ALA A 271 26.54 33.49 18.99
C ALA A 271 25.50 33.62 20.12
N ALA A 272 25.83 34.32 21.22
CA ALA A 272 24.88 34.54 22.32
C ALA A 272 23.57 35.20 21.80
N PRO A 273 22.39 34.64 22.11
CA PRO A 273 21.10 35.18 21.65
C PRO A 273 20.85 36.61 22.11
N VAL A 274 21.26 36.92 23.35
CA VAL A 274 21.23 38.25 23.96
C VAL A 274 22.58 38.49 24.63
N ASP A 275 23.20 39.63 24.35
CA ASP A 275 24.48 40.04 24.92
C ASP A 275 24.47 41.56 25.20
N GLY A 276 25.06 42.00 26.31
CA GLY A 276 25.04 43.41 26.66
C GLY A 276 25.55 43.73 28.06
N LEU A 277 25.61 45.02 28.37
CA LEU A 277 26.10 45.53 29.64
C LEU A 277 24.94 45.88 30.56
N ILE A 278 25.07 45.56 31.84
CA ILE A 278 24.10 45.87 32.89
C ILE A 278 24.83 46.29 34.15
N ASP A 279 24.23 47.17 34.94
CA ASP A 279 24.69 47.46 36.30
C ASP A 279 24.63 46.18 37.18
N GLU A 280 25.39 46.15 38.27
CA GLU A 280 25.33 45.04 39.23
C GLU A 280 23.93 44.97 39.90
N CYS A 281 23.21 43.87 39.69
CA CYS A 281 21.87 43.63 40.22
C CYS A 281 21.56 42.13 40.33
N GLU A 282 20.54 41.79 41.11
CA GLU A 282 19.95 40.44 41.10
C GLU A 282 18.92 40.36 39.97
N VAL A 283 18.93 39.25 39.23
CA VAL A 283 18.04 39.04 38.08
C VAL A 283 17.19 37.80 38.25
N ALA A 284 15.87 37.96 38.14
CA ALA A 284 14.95 36.87 37.87
C ALA A 284 14.78 36.74 36.35
N PHE A 285 15.01 35.52 35.85
CA PHE A 285 14.98 35.20 34.42
C PHE A 285 13.82 34.26 34.13
N GLU A 286 12.96 34.65 33.20
CA GLU A 286 11.90 33.80 32.65
C GLU A 286 12.11 33.64 31.15
N HIS A 287 11.89 32.42 30.68
CA HIS A 287 11.96 32.08 29.27
C HIS A 287 10.78 31.19 28.91
N GLU A 288 10.07 31.55 27.85
CA GLU A 288 8.89 30.87 27.35
C GLU A 288 9.00 30.71 25.85
N MET A 289 8.77 29.50 25.35
CA MET A 289 8.65 29.23 23.93
C MET A 289 7.47 28.32 23.65
N THR A 290 6.71 28.64 22.61
CA THR A 290 5.61 27.80 22.13
C THR A 290 5.62 27.75 20.61
N VAL A 291 5.13 26.64 20.06
CA VAL A 291 4.91 26.49 18.62
C VAL A 291 3.47 26.07 18.40
N THR A 292 2.82 26.64 17.40
CA THR A 292 1.45 26.31 17.01
C THR A 292 1.36 26.16 15.51
N ARG A 293 0.74 25.07 15.02
CA ARG A 293 0.42 24.92 13.60
C ARG A 293 -0.71 25.86 13.23
N VAL A 294 -0.44 26.85 12.38
CA VAL A 294 -1.41 27.88 11.97
C VAL A 294 -2.01 27.63 10.59
N TYR A 295 -1.34 26.81 9.78
CA TYR A 295 -1.86 26.35 8.49
C TYR A 295 -1.34 24.94 8.21
N GLU A 296 -2.23 24.03 7.83
CA GLU A 296 -1.88 22.71 7.35
C GLU A 296 -2.50 22.51 5.96
N SER A 297 -1.64 22.20 4.99
CA SER A 297 -2.13 21.72 3.70
C SER A 297 -2.76 20.31 3.86
N PRO A 298 -3.78 19.94 3.06
CA PRO A 298 -4.38 18.61 3.11
C PRO A 298 -3.34 17.52 2.80
N ARG A 299 -2.98 16.70 3.78
CA ARG A 299 -1.90 15.70 3.65
C ARG A 299 -2.45 14.28 3.68
N VAL A 300 -1.88 13.40 2.86
CA VAL A 300 -2.29 12.00 2.77
C VAL A 300 -1.98 11.17 4.02
N THR A 301 -0.95 11.58 4.79
CA THR A 301 -0.52 10.93 6.03
C THR A 301 -1.48 11.17 7.20
N LYS A 302 -2.22 12.28 7.18
CA LYS A 302 -3.26 12.65 8.15
C LYS A 302 -4.40 13.39 7.43
N PRO A 303 -5.25 12.65 6.70
CA PRO A 303 -6.18 13.25 5.73
C PRO A 303 -7.33 14.03 6.37
N TYR A 304 -7.70 13.71 7.61
CA TYR A 304 -8.89 14.27 8.27
C TYR A 304 -8.60 14.66 9.71
N SER A 305 -9.12 15.82 10.12
CA SER A 305 -9.29 16.16 11.53
C SER A 305 -10.32 15.25 12.21
N ASP A 306 -10.30 15.18 13.54
CA ASP A 306 -11.27 14.38 14.30
C ASP A 306 -12.71 14.84 14.03
N ALA A 307 -12.95 16.15 13.92
CA ALA A 307 -14.26 16.70 13.60
C ALA A 307 -14.76 16.28 12.20
N GLN A 308 -13.89 16.35 11.18
CA GLN A 308 -14.23 15.87 9.84
C GLN A 308 -14.51 14.37 9.86
N TRP A 309 -13.73 13.57 10.58
CA TRP A 309 -13.93 12.13 10.65
C TRP A 309 -15.26 11.75 11.32
N GLN A 310 -15.64 12.45 12.40
CA GLN A 310 -16.95 12.25 13.03
C GLN A 310 -18.10 12.61 12.07
N ALA A 311 -17.94 13.65 11.24
CA ALA A 311 -18.94 14.00 10.24
C ALA A 311 -19.06 12.92 9.13
N VAL A 312 -17.94 12.33 8.70
CA VAL A 312 -17.94 11.17 7.78
C VAL A 312 -18.67 9.98 8.40
N ARG A 313 -18.41 9.64 9.67
CA ARG A 313 -19.11 8.57 10.41
C ARG A 313 -20.62 8.81 10.48
N ALA A 314 -21.03 10.05 10.76
CA ALA A 314 -22.44 10.43 10.80
C ALA A 314 -23.13 10.27 9.43
N LEU A 315 -22.49 10.71 8.34
CA LEU A 315 -23.02 10.51 6.99
C LEU A 315 -23.09 9.03 6.62
N GLY A 316 -22.10 8.23 7.01
CA GLY A 316 -22.14 6.78 6.82
C GLY A 316 -23.33 6.11 7.48
N THR A 317 -23.64 6.50 8.72
CA THR A 317 -24.84 6.03 9.43
C THR A 317 -26.12 6.43 8.69
N GLN A 318 -26.17 7.64 8.13
CA GLN A 318 -27.31 8.12 7.36
C GLN A 318 -27.49 7.32 6.05
N VAL A 319 -26.41 7.06 5.32
CA VAL A 319 -26.43 6.26 4.08
C VAL A 319 -26.90 4.84 4.36
N ASP A 320 -26.42 4.20 5.43
CA ASP A 320 -26.89 2.88 5.84
C ASP A 320 -28.38 2.87 6.19
N GLY A 321 -28.87 3.91 6.86
CA GLY A 321 -30.30 4.09 7.12
C GLY A 321 -31.13 4.11 5.82
N ALA A 322 -30.64 4.79 4.78
CA ALA A 322 -31.31 4.83 3.47
C ALA A 322 -31.25 3.48 2.73
N LEU A 323 -30.10 2.79 2.77
CA LEU A 323 -29.94 1.46 2.18
C LEU A 323 -30.85 0.42 2.86
N ALA A 324 -30.98 0.49 4.18
CA ALA A 324 -31.87 -0.37 4.95
C ALA A 324 -33.36 -0.07 4.65
N ALA A 325 -33.74 1.21 4.62
CA ALA A 325 -35.11 1.62 4.29
C ALA A 325 -35.52 1.20 2.85
N GLY A 326 -34.55 1.15 1.93
CA GLY A 326 -34.76 0.70 0.56
C GLY A 326 -34.73 -0.82 0.36
N ASP A 327 -34.45 -1.63 1.40
CA ASP A 327 -34.17 -3.08 1.28
C ASP A 327 -33.12 -3.40 0.19
N VAL A 328 -32.04 -2.60 0.12
CA VAL A 328 -31.00 -2.76 -0.91
C VAL A 328 -30.18 -4.05 -0.70
N ARG A 329 -29.98 -4.44 0.58
CA ARG A 329 -29.17 -5.60 1.00
C ARG A 329 -27.71 -5.56 0.51
N LEU A 330 -27.16 -4.35 0.40
CA LEU A 330 -25.80 -4.13 -0.07
C LEU A 330 -24.78 -4.70 0.91
N THR A 331 -23.91 -5.57 0.41
CA THR A 331 -22.63 -5.92 1.04
C THR A 331 -21.48 -5.34 0.22
N GLN A 332 -20.37 -5.08 0.88
CA GLN A 332 -19.21 -4.44 0.25
C GLN A 332 -17.91 -5.07 0.75
N GLY A 333 -17.12 -5.60 -0.18
CA GLY A 333 -15.76 -6.08 0.06
C GLY A 333 -14.76 -5.33 -0.81
N GLY A 334 -13.53 -5.84 -0.86
CA GLY A 334 -12.49 -5.28 -1.72
C GLY A 334 -11.27 -6.16 -1.83
N GLU A 335 -10.38 -5.74 -2.74
CA GLU A 335 -9.10 -6.38 -3.03
C GLU A 335 -7.94 -5.38 -2.83
N PRO A 336 -7.74 -4.82 -1.62
CA PRO A 336 -6.61 -3.94 -1.32
C PRO A 336 -5.27 -4.66 -1.51
N THR A 337 -4.28 -3.91 -1.98
CA THR A 337 -2.95 -4.42 -2.26
C THR A 337 -1.88 -3.70 -1.45
N PHE A 338 -0.80 -4.41 -1.11
CA PHE A 338 0.28 -3.93 -0.25
C PHE A 338 1.66 -4.31 -0.78
N VAL A 339 2.67 -3.52 -0.46
CA VAL A 339 4.08 -3.76 -0.82
C VAL A 339 5.02 -3.66 0.38
N SER A 340 6.21 -4.22 0.28
CA SER A 340 7.22 -4.17 1.35
C SER A 340 7.68 -2.75 1.66
N ILE A 341 7.86 -2.45 2.95
CA ILE A 341 8.51 -1.22 3.43
C ILE A 341 10.03 -1.35 3.40
N ASP A 342 10.56 -2.57 3.55
CA ASP A 342 11.99 -2.82 3.74
C ASP A 342 12.78 -2.94 2.43
N ASP A 343 12.13 -3.43 1.37
CA ASP A 343 12.75 -3.63 0.07
C ASP A 343 11.82 -3.12 -1.03
N ARG A 344 11.90 -1.82 -1.31
CA ARG A 344 11.08 -1.18 -2.33
C ARG A 344 11.62 -1.38 -3.75
N ASP A 345 12.91 -1.66 -3.90
CA ASP A 345 13.57 -1.86 -5.19
C ASP A 345 13.52 -3.33 -5.66
N GLY A 346 13.21 -4.28 -4.76
CA GLY A 346 13.13 -5.72 -5.06
C GLY A 346 12.17 -6.07 -6.20
N ALA A 347 12.58 -7.03 -7.05
CA ALA A 347 11.80 -7.47 -8.21
C ALA A 347 10.42 -8.01 -7.82
N GLU A 348 10.30 -8.72 -6.70
CA GLU A 348 9.02 -9.23 -6.19
C GLU A 348 8.02 -8.14 -5.81
N TRP A 349 8.47 -6.89 -5.65
CA TRP A 349 7.64 -5.73 -5.31
C TRP A 349 7.41 -4.78 -6.49
N ASN A 350 7.99 -5.07 -7.67
CA ASN A 350 7.88 -4.24 -8.86
C ASN A 350 7.39 -5.00 -10.10
N THR A 351 7.82 -6.25 -10.30
CA THR A 351 7.54 -7.03 -11.51
C THR A 351 7.06 -8.44 -11.19
N ASP A 352 7.70 -9.12 -10.25
CA ASP A 352 7.53 -10.56 -10.08
C ASP A 352 6.36 -10.86 -9.14
N ALA A 353 5.63 -11.93 -9.44
CA ALA A 353 4.53 -12.37 -8.60
C ALA A 353 5.03 -13.02 -7.32
N LEU A 354 6.12 -13.78 -7.39
CA LEU A 354 6.71 -14.50 -6.26
C LEU A 354 8.11 -13.96 -5.98
N GLY A 355 8.59 -14.24 -4.77
CA GLY A 355 9.96 -13.95 -4.38
C GLY A 355 10.26 -14.53 -2.99
N PRO A 356 11.52 -14.37 -2.53
CA PRO A 356 12.00 -15.04 -1.33
C PRO A 356 11.35 -14.51 -0.04
N THR A 357 10.89 -13.25 -0.01
CA THR A 357 10.39 -12.62 1.22
C THR A 357 8.87 -12.50 1.26
N LYS A 358 8.20 -12.42 0.11
CA LYS A 358 6.75 -12.15 0.01
C LYS A 358 5.88 -13.13 0.81
N ARG A 359 6.22 -14.43 0.80
CA ARG A 359 5.49 -15.45 1.58
C ARG A 359 5.60 -15.19 3.08
N GLY A 360 6.76 -14.76 3.58
CA GLY A 360 6.98 -14.46 4.99
C GLY A 360 6.11 -13.28 5.48
N TYR A 361 6.06 -12.19 4.70
CA TYR A 361 5.19 -11.05 5.00
C TYR A 361 3.69 -11.42 4.93
N ALA A 362 3.29 -12.20 3.92
CA ALA A 362 1.92 -12.68 3.81
C ALA A 362 1.52 -13.56 4.99
N THR A 363 2.38 -14.47 5.44
CA THR A 363 2.15 -15.28 6.64
C THR A 363 1.98 -14.40 7.87
N ALA A 364 2.84 -13.39 8.07
CA ALA A 364 2.72 -12.47 9.20
C ALA A 364 1.38 -11.70 9.19
N LEU A 365 0.96 -11.20 8.02
CA LEU A 365 -0.31 -10.52 7.84
C LEU A 365 -1.49 -11.45 8.11
N VAL A 366 -1.50 -12.65 7.52
CA VAL A 366 -2.57 -13.65 7.70
C VAL A 366 -2.76 -14.02 9.17
N GLN A 367 -1.68 -14.18 9.93
CA GLN A 367 -1.78 -14.50 11.35
C GLN A 367 -2.46 -13.38 12.16
N ARG A 368 -2.17 -12.11 11.85
CA ARG A 368 -2.84 -10.95 12.46
C ARG A 368 -4.32 -10.89 12.07
N LEU A 369 -4.63 -11.07 10.78
CA LEU A 369 -6.01 -11.08 10.28
C LEU A 369 -6.82 -12.24 10.88
N ARG A 370 -6.20 -13.41 11.09
CA ARG A 370 -6.83 -14.56 11.75
C ARG A 370 -7.14 -14.28 13.20
N ALA A 371 -6.22 -13.64 13.92
CA ALA A 371 -6.42 -13.31 15.33
C ALA A 371 -7.64 -12.41 15.55
N GLU A 372 -7.92 -11.51 14.60
CA GLU A 372 -9.07 -10.60 14.65
C GLU A 372 -10.36 -11.22 14.11
N TYR A 373 -10.37 -11.67 12.85
CA TYR A 373 -11.60 -12.10 12.17
C TYR A 373 -11.86 -13.60 12.23
N GLY A 374 -10.79 -14.38 12.31
CA GLY A 374 -10.82 -15.84 12.15
C GLY A 374 -10.89 -16.60 13.47
N ARG A 375 -11.39 -16.00 14.55
CA ARG A 375 -11.53 -16.70 15.84
C ARG A 375 -12.49 -17.86 15.70
N GLY A 376 -12.05 -19.06 16.07
CA GLY A 376 -12.80 -20.30 15.82
C GLY A 376 -12.75 -20.77 14.36
N GLY A 377 -12.02 -20.07 13.49
CA GLY A 377 -11.82 -20.39 12.08
C GLY A 377 -10.58 -21.25 11.81
N PHE A 378 -10.45 -21.76 10.59
CA PHE A 378 -9.26 -22.52 10.16
C PHE A 378 -8.46 -21.81 9.06
N LEU A 379 -7.17 -22.13 9.01
CA LEU A 379 -6.24 -21.67 7.96
C LEU A 379 -6.11 -22.75 6.89
N HIS A 380 -6.16 -22.35 5.61
CA HIS A 380 -5.97 -23.22 4.46
C HIS A 380 -4.98 -22.61 3.47
N VAL A 381 -4.01 -23.40 3.03
CA VAL A 381 -3.00 -23.01 2.03
C VAL A 381 -3.31 -23.71 0.71
N GLY A 382 -3.89 -22.97 -0.24
CA GLY A 382 -4.28 -23.47 -1.56
C GLY A 382 -3.36 -23.02 -2.70
N GLN A 383 -3.72 -23.43 -3.91
CA GLN A 383 -3.20 -22.84 -5.15
C GLN A 383 -3.99 -21.56 -5.47
N GLY A 384 -3.26 -20.50 -5.79
CA GLY A 384 -3.77 -19.24 -6.31
C GLY A 384 -3.85 -19.24 -7.84
N LYS A 385 -3.88 -18.05 -8.43
CA LYS A 385 -3.90 -17.86 -9.90
C LYS A 385 -2.65 -18.50 -10.54
N TRP A 386 -2.83 -19.09 -11.72
CA TRP A 386 -1.75 -19.67 -12.53
C TRP A 386 -1.80 -19.08 -13.94
N TYR A 387 -0.76 -18.33 -14.31
CA TYR A 387 -0.72 -17.65 -15.61
C TYR A 387 0.15 -18.42 -16.61
N PRO A 388 -0.14 -18.32 -17.93
CA PRO A 388 0.68 -18.92 -18.97
C PRO A 388 2.14 -18.47 -18.86
N GLY A 389 3.07 -19.42 -18.86
CA GLY A 389 4.52 -19.18 -18.73
C GLY A 389 5.06 -19.36 -17.30
N GLU A 390 4.21 -19.39 -16.27
CA GLU A 390 4.62 -19.74 -14.91
C GLU A 390 4.73 -21.27 -14.77
N GLN A 391 5.80 -21.76 -14.15
CA GLN A 391 6.00 -23.22 -13.95
C GLN A 391 5.08 -23.82 -12.90
N LEU A 392 4.74 -23.05 -11.87
CA LEU A 392 3.90 -23.49 -10.74
C LEU A 392 2.79 -22.46 -10.50
N PRO A 393 1.61 -22.90 -10.05
CA PRO A 393 0.59 -22.01 -9.55
C PRO A 393 1.11 -21.24 -8.34
N ARG A 394 0.63 -20.01 -8.18
CA ARG A 394 0.92 -19.19 -7.00
C ARG A 394 0.30 -19.81 -5.75
N TRP A 395 0.71 -19.37 -4.55
CA TRP A 395 0.07 -19.80 -3.30
C TRP A 395 -1.12 -18.90 -2.94
N ALA A 396 -2.08 -19.41 -2.18
CA ALA A 396 -3.19 -18.64 -1.64
C ALA A 396 -3.44 -19.03 -0.18
N MET A 397 -3.37 -18.07 0.74
CA MET A 397 -3.60 -18.30 2.17
C MET A 397 -4.99 -17.82 2.54
N SER A 398 -5.86 -18.74 2.94
CA SER A 398 -7.28 -18.45 3.19
C SER A 398 -7.66 -18.72 4.64
N ILE A 399 -8.45 -17.82 5.21
CA ILE A 399 -9.03 -17.93 6.55
C ILE A 399 -10.53 -18.17 6.36
N PHE A 400 -11.05 -19.21 7.01
CA PHE A 400 -12.45 -19.59 6.93
C PHE A 400 -13.09 -19.63 8.31
N TRP A 401 -14.27 -19.05 8.46
CA TRP A 401 -15.04 -19.08 9.73
C TRP A 401 -16.54 -19.04 9.47
N ARG A 402 -17.34 -19.58 10.39
CA ARG A 402 -18.79 -19.62 10.18
C ARG A 402 -19.41 -18.24 10.36
N ALA A 403 -20.43 -17.96 9.55
CA ALA A 403 -21.19 -16.73 9.63
C ALA A 403 -22.03 -16.61 10.91
N ASP A 404 -22.37 -17.74 11.54
CA ASP A 404 -23.11 -17.82 12.81
C ASP A 404 -22.25 -17.66 14.07
N GLY A 405 -20.92 -17.57 13.92
CA GLY A 405 -19.97 -17.40 15.04
C GLY A 405 -19.59 -18.68 15.77
N GLU A 406 -20.15 -19.83 15.42
CA GLU A 406 -19.74 -21.13 15.97
C GLU A 406 -18.33 -21.51 15.45
N PRO A 407 -17.48 -22.15 16.29
CA PRO A 407 -16.15 -22.56 15.86
C PRO A 407 -16.20 -23.72 14.86
N VAL A 408 -15.38 -23.63 13.82
CA VAL A 408 -15.01 -24.74 12.91
C VAL A 408 -13.70 -25.39 13.30
N TRP A 409 -12.87 -24.68 14.07
CA TRP A 409 -11.61 -25.13 14.65
C TRP A 409 -11.43 -24.49 16.04
N ASP A 410 -11.21 -25.30 17.07
CA ASP A 410 -11.19 -24.91 18.49
C ASP A 410 -9.78 -24.57 19.00
N ASP A 411 -8.76 -25.35 18.62
CA ASP A 411 -7.37 -25.20 19.11
C ASP A 411 -6.41 -24.65 18.02
N PRO A 412 -6.24 -23.33 17.91
CA PRO A 412 -5.38 -22.73 16.89
C PRO A 412 -3.89 -23.02 17.08
N SER A 413 -3.46 -23.57 18.22
CA SER A 413 -2.06 -23.94 18.46
C SER A 413 -1.61 -25.15 17.63
N LEU A 414 -2.58 -25.89 17.07
CA LEU A 414 -2.37 -27.04 16.18
C LEU A 414 -2.03 -26.64 14.74
N PHE A 415 -2.15 -25.36 14.36
CA PHE A 415 -1.64 -24.90 13.07
C PHE A 415 -0.12 -24.77 13.12
N ALA A 416 0.57 -25.39 12.16
CA ALA A 416 2.01 -25.23 12.03
C ALA A 416 2.34 -23.84 11.42
N ASP A 417 3.41 -23.22 11.93
CA ASP A 417 4.01 -22.03 11.33
C ASP A 417 5.27 -22.46 10.58
N GLU A 418 5.32 -22.23 9.27
CA GLU A 418 6.45 -22.62 8.42
C GLU A 418 7.79 -21.96 8.81
N ARG A 419 7.75 -20.92 9.66
CA ARG A 419 8.93 -20.23 10.20
C ARG A 419 9.50 -20.93 11.44
N GLU A 420 8.72 -21.78 12.10
CA GLU A 420 9.14 -22.54 13.27
C GLU A 420 9.79 -23.87 12.84
N PRO A 421 11.01 -24.19 13.30
CA PRO A 421 11.63 -25.48 12.99
C PRO A 421 10.79 -26.65 13.50
N SER A 422 10.55 -27.64 12.64
CA SER A 422 9.90 -28.91 12.98
C SER A 422 10.69 -30.09 12.42
N ALA A 423 10.57 -31.26 13.03
CA ALA A 423 11.38 -32.44 12.70
C ALA A 423 10.53 -33.70 12.45
N LEU A 424 9.27 -33.54 12.01
CA LEU A 424 8.42 -34.68 11.64
C LEU A 424 9.01 -35.42 10.44
N GLY A 425 8.72 -36.71 10.34
CA GLY A 425 9.10 -37.56 9.22
C GLY A 425 7.90 -38.26 8.59
N THR A 426 8.15 -39.03 7.53
CA THR A 426 7.11 -39.79 6.81
C THR A 426 6.39 -40.79 7.72
N ALA A 427 7.07 -41.35 8.73
CA ALA A 427 6.46 -42.19 9.74
C ALA A 427 5.37 -41.47 10.56
N ASP A 428 5.53 -40.16 10.82
CA ASP A 428 4.51 -39.35 11.49
C ASP A 428 3.29 -39.11 10.59
N ALA A 429 3.50 -38.88 9.29
CA ALA A 429 2.40 -38.83 8.31
C ALA A 429 1.62 -40.14 8.25
N LYS A 430 2.30 -41.30 8.32
CA LYS A 430 1.64 -42.62 8.40
C LYS A 430 0.83 -42.75 9.68
N ARG A 431 1.42 -42.42 10.83
CA ARG A 431 0.75 -42.45 12.13
C ARG A 431 -0.50 -41.58 12.13
N PHE A 432 -0.41 -40.39 11.53
CA PHE A 432 -1.53 -39.47 11.43
C PHE A 432 -2.67 -40.02 10.57
N ILE A 433 -2.37 -40.46 9.35
CA ILE A 433 -3.40 -40.91 8.41
C ILE A 433 -4.08 -42.21 8.88
N ASP A 434 -3.36 -43.11 9.56
CA ASP A 434 -3.94 -44.30 10.20
C ASP A 434 -4.90 -43.94 11.33
N ALA A 435 -4.50 -43.00 12.20
CA ALA A 435 -5.35 -42.53 13.30
C ALA A 435 -6.60 -41.81 12.80
N LEU A 436 -6.47 -41.03 11.71
CA LEU A 436 -7.59 -40.37 11.06
C LEU A 436 -8.54 -41.39 10.42
N ALA A 437 -8.03 -42.40 9.70
CA ALA A 437 -8.84 -43.45 9.10
C ALA A 437 -9.64 -44.22 10.17
N ALA A 438 -8.99 -44.62 11.26
CA ALA A 438 -9.66 -45.30 12.39
C ALA A 438 -10.78 -44.43 12.98
N ARG A 439 -10.55 -43.12 13.12
CA ARG A 439 -11.53 -42.17 13.66
C ARG A 439 -12.73 -41.93 12.73
N LEU A 440 -12.51 -41.97 11.43
CA LEU A 440 -13.57 -41.88 10.43
C LEU A 440 -14.34 -43.20 10.26
N GLY A 441 -13.92 -44.27 10.95
CA GLY A 441 -14.50 -45.61 10.81
C GLY A 441 -14.11 -46.30 9.49
N LEU A 442 -12.97 -45.93 8.92
CA LEU A 442 -12.46 -46.44 7.64
C LEU A 442 -11.37 -47.50 7.85
N SER A 443 -11.33 -48.50 6.97
CA SER A 443 -10.25 -49.49 6.98
C SER A 443 -8.92 -48.84 6.55
N GLY A 444 -7.87 -49.00 7.37
CA GLY A 444 -6.51 -48.60 7.02
C GLY A 444 -5.87 -49.45 5.91
N GLU A 445 -6.51 -50.55 5.50
CA GLU A 445 -6.02 -51.46 4.45
C GLU A 445 -5.83 -50.76 3.10
N PHE A 446 -6.63 -49.72 2.81
CA PHE A 446 -6.59 -49.00 1.54
C PHE A 446 -5.67 -47.79 1.52
N ILE A 447 -4.97 -47.51 2.63
CA ILE A 447 -3.95 -46.47 2.66
C ILE A 447 -2.77 -46.91 1.78
N ARG A 448 -2.29 -46.03 0.90
CA ARG A 448 -1.21 -46.33 -0.04
C ARG A 448 -0.06 -45.33 0.10
N PRO A 449 1.21 -45.80 0.19
CA PRO A 449 2.35 -44.92 0.07
C PRO A 449 2.51 -44.47 -1.39
N GLY A 450 2.83 -43.19 -1.60
CA GLY A 450 3.22 -42.67 -2.92
C GLY A 450 4.72 -42.47 -3.03
N TYR A 451 5.23 -42.69 -4.24
CA TYR A 451 6.65 -42.62 -4.58
C TYR A 451 6.86 -41.66 -5.76
N GLU A 452 8.06 -41.06 -5.83
CA GLU A 452 8.49 -40.39 -7.06
C GLU A 452 8.57 -41.38 -8.23
N ASP A 453 8.24 -40.93 -9.45
CA ASP A 453 8.31 -41.78 -10.65
C ASP A 453 9.76 -42.05 -11.05
N VAL A 454 10.27 -43.18 -10.56
CA VAL A 454 11.63 -43.66 -10.78
C VAL A 454 11.97 -43.75 -12.26
N TRP A 455 11.04 -44.22 -13.09
CA TRP A 455 11.28 -44.43 -14.51
C TRP A 455 11.37 -43.12 -15.27
N TYR A 456 10.54 -42.14 -14.91
CA TYR A 456 10.63 -40.79 -15.46
C TYR A 456 11.98 -40.14 -15.16
N TYR A 457 12.43 -40.17 -13.89
CA TYR A 457 13.68 -39.50 -13.52
C TYR A 457 14.92 -40.23 -14.07
N LEU A 458 14.92 -41.57 -14.15
CA LEU A 458 15.99 -42.32 -14.84
C LEU A 458 16.04 -42.03 -16.35
N TRP A 459 14.87 -41.91 -17.00
CA TRP A 459 14.80 -41.50 -18.39
C TRP A 459 15.32 -40.07 -18.57
N ARG A 460 15.00 -39.15 -17.65
CA ARG A 460 15.45 -37.75 -17.69
C ARG A 460 16.95 -37.63 -17.46
N GLU A 461 17.50 -38.34 -16.47
CA GLU A 461 18.94 -38.47 -16.22
C GLU A 461 19.69 -38.93 -17.47
N ARG A 462 19.19 -39.96 -18.16
CA ARG A 462 19.80 -40.45 -19.42
C ARG A 462 19.81 -39.43 -20.55
N ARG A 463 18.93 -38.43 -20.51
CA ARG A 463 18.84 -37.34 -21.49
C ARG A 463 19.73 -36.15 -21.15
N LEU A 464 20.39 -36.14 -19.98
CA LEU A 464 21.36 -35.12 -19.65
C LEU A 464 22.57 -35.18 -20.62
N PRO A 465 23.19 -34.03 -20.94
CA PRO A 465 24.44 -34.01 -21.71
C PRO A 465 25.51 -34.94 -21.11
N VAL A 466 26.33 -35.55 -21.97
CA VAL A 466 27.33 -36.56 -21.55
C VAL A 466 28.39 -36.04 -20.57
N ASN A 467 28.50 -34.72 -20.39
CA ASN A 467 29.49 -34.05 -19.57
C ASN A 467 28.89 -33.38 -18.31
N VAL A 468 27.64 -33.67 -17.97
CA VAL A 468 26.98 -33.20 -16.75
C VAL A 468 26.47 -34.39 -15.95
N ASP A 469 26.28 -34.20 -14.65
CA ASP A 469 25.85 -35.21 -13.69
C ASP A 469 24.54 -34.74 -13.03
N PRO A 470 23.62 -35.61 -12.54
CA PRO A 470 22.38 -35.16 -11.90
C PRO A 470 22.57 -34.18 -10.73
N PHE A 471 23.73 -34.17 -10.09
CA PHE A 471 24.07 -33.24 -9.00
C PHE A 471 24.66 -31.89 -9.47
N ASP A 472 25.11 -31.79 -10.73
CA ASP A 472 25.49 -30.55 -11.43
C ASP A 472 25.03 -30.62 -12.91
N SER A 473 23.72 -30.63 -13.11
CA SER A 473 23.11 -31.01 -14.39
C SER A 473 23.20 -29.91 -15.47
N ARG A 474 23.73 -28.71 -15.12
CA ARG A 474 23.80 -27.49 -15.95
C ARG A 474 22.62 -27.29 -16.91
N VAL A 475 21.43 -27.71 -16.49
CA VAL A 475 20.17 -27.47 -17.20
C VAL A 475 19.88 -25.98 -17.11
N ASP A 476 19.44 -25.36 -18.20
CA ASP A 476 19.13 -23.92 -18.24
C ASP A 476 18.02 -23.55 -17.22
N ASP A 477 17.15 -24.51 -16.90
CA ASP A 477 16.12 -24.40 -15.87
C ASP A 477 16.66 -24.72 -14.46
N GLU A 478 16.73 -23.70 -13.61
CA GLU A 478 17.22 -23.79 -12.23
C GLU A 478 16.30 -24.60 -11.31
N LEU A 479 14.98 -24.51 -11.49
CA LEU A 479 14.00 -25.26 -10.69
C LEU A 479 14.07 -26.75 -11.03
N GLU A 480 14.22 -27.07 -12.32
CA GLU A 480 14.40 -28.45 -12.76
C GLU A 480 15.71 -29.05 -12.21
N ARG A 481 16.79 -28.27 -12.19
CA ARG A 481 18.08 -28.68 -11.58
C ARG A 481 17.91 -28.97 -10.09
N ALA A 482 17.24 -28.08 -9.35
CA ALA A 482 16.97 -28.26 -7.93
C ALA A 482 16.10 -29.50 -7.67
N ARG A 483 15.10 -29.76 -8.51
CA ARG A 483 14.22 -30.94 -8.42
C ARG A 483 14.99 -32.23 -8.59
N LEU A 484 15.79 -32.35 -9.65
CA LEU A 484 16.61 -33.55 -9.89
C LEU A 484 17.51 -33.83 -8.68
N ARG A 485 18.24 -32.82 -8.22
CA ARG A 485 19.10 -32.93 -7.03
C ARG A 485 18.31 -33.42 -5.80
N LYS A 486 17.17 -32.80 -5.50
CA LYS A 486 16.31 -33.18 -4.37
C LYS A 486 15.84 -34.63 -4.44
N VAL A 487 15.38 -35.09 -5.61
CA VAL A 487 14.86 -36.46 -5.79
C VAL A 487 15.98 -37.50 -5.63
N PHE A 488 17.17 -37.24 -6.16
CA PHE A 488 18.32 -38.15 -5.99
C PHE A 488 18.88 -38.13 -4.55
N ASP A 489 18.91 -36.97 -3.88
CA ASP A 489 19.28 -36.86 -2.45
C ASP A 489 18.30 -37.64 -1.54
N GLN A 490 16.99 -37.56 -1.83
CA GLN A 490 15.95 -38.26 -1.06
C GLN A 490 15.88 -39.77 -1.31
N ARG A 491 16.60 -40.28 -2.33
CA ARG A 491 16.54 -41.67 -2.86
C ARG A 491 15.19 -42.01 -3.48
N LEU A 492 15.24 -42.67 -4.64
CA LEU A 492 14.08 -43.01 -5.49
C LEU A 492 13.11 -44.03 -4.89
N ASP A 493 13.51 -44.76 -3.84
CA ASP A 493 12.68 -45.72 -3.12
C ASP A 493 12.00 -45.14 -1.87
N SER A 494 12.25 -43.86 -1.55
CA SER A 494 11.65 -43.19 -0.40
C SER A 494 10.15 -42.93 -0.57
N VAL A 495 9.40 -43.06 0.52
CA VAL A 495 7.98 -42.71 0.56
C VAL A 495 7.85 -41.20 0.62
N VAL A 496 7.12 -40.61 -0.32
CA VAL A 496 6.84 -39.17 -0.33
C VAL A 496 5.76 -38.80 0.69
N GLY A 497 4.72 -39.64 0.78
CA GLY A 497 3.58 -39.45 1.67
C GLY A 497 2.58 -40.60 1.53
N TYR A 498 1.43 -40.45 2.18
CA TYR A 498 0.39 -41.47 2.22
C TYR A 498 -0.94 -40.93 1.74
N VAL A 499 -1.71 -41.76 1.05
CA VAL A 499 -3.01 -41.43 0.47
C VAL A 499 -4.09 -42.32 1.06
N LEU A 500 -5.22 -41.71 1.42
CA LEU A 500 -6.45 -42.38 1.82
C LEU A 500 -7.53 -42.05 0.79
N PRO A 501 -7.91 -43.01 -0.09
CA PRO A 501 -9.09 -42.87 -0.93
C PRO A 501 -10.31 -42.67 -0.04
N ILE A 502 -11.00 -41.54 -0.20
CA ILE A 502 -12.11 -41.17 0.67
C ILE A 502 -13.18 -40.46 -0.13
N ARG A 503 -14.43 -40.89 0.07
CA ARG A 503 -15.63 -40.19 -0.42
C ARG A 503 -16.74 -40.28 0.62
N ARG A 504 -17.77 -39.47 0.42
CA ARG A 504 -19.01 -39.60 1.16
C ARG A 504 -19.82 -40.80 0.66
N ALA A 505 -20.46 -41.54 1.58
CA ALA A 505 -21.44 -42.58 1.23
C ALA A 505 -22.73 -41.96 0.65
N ASP A 506 -23.25 -42.54 -0.43
CA ASP A 506 -24.55 -42.18 -1.00
C ASP A 506 -25.71 -42.70 -0.12
N GLY A 507 -26.76 -41.89 0.10
CA GLY A 507 -27.99 -42.28 0.82
C GLY A 507 -28.46 -41.30 1.91
N THR A 508 -29.66 -41.54 2.47
CA THR A 508 -30.20 -40.76 3.61
C THR A 508 -29.31 -40.98 4.84
N PRO A 509 -28.79 -39.91 5.48
CA PRO A 509 -27.92 -40.07 6.64
C PRO A 509 -28.68 -40.77 7.78
N PRO A 510 -28.11 -41.80 8.43
CA PRO A 510 -28.69 -42.37 9.65
C PRO A 510 -28.72 -41.32 10.78
N LEU A 511 -29.48 -41.59 11.84
CA LEU A 511 -29.62 -40.70 13.02
C LEU A 511 -28.26 -40.31 13.66
N ASP A 512 -27.21 -41.13 13.46
CA ASP A 512 -25.85 -40.89 13.95
C ASP A 512 -24.95 -40.09 12.97
N GLY A 513 -25.53 -39.58 11.87
CA GLY A 513 -24.89 -38.72 10.87
C GLY A 513 -24.15 -39.44 9.74
N ALA A 514 -23.49 -38.63 8.91
CA ALA A 514 -22.56 -38.97 7.83
C ALA A 514 -21.80 -40.31 7.93
N ARG A 515 -21.82 -41.17 6.90
CA ARG A 515 -20.88 -42.31 6.77
C ARG A 515 -19.82 -42.03 5.70
N TRP A 516 -18.55 -42.18 6.06
CA TRP A 516 -17.43 -42.11 5.11
C TRP A 516 -17.23 -43.48 4.44
N GLN A 517 -16.74 -43.48 3.21
CA GLN A 517 -16.37 -44.69 2.48
C GLN A 517 -14.94 -44.58 1.96
N THR A 518 -14.24 -45.71 1.99
CA THR A 518 -12.93 -45.92 1.37
C THR A 518 -12.97 -47.19 0.52
N GLY A 519 -12.01 -47.40 -0.36
CA GLY A 519 -11.95 -48.57 -1.22
C GLY A 519 -10.60 -48.73 -1.91
N PRO A 520 -10.35 -49.89 -2.55
CA PRO A 520 -9.07 -50.17 -3.17
C PRO A 520 -8.82 -49.32 -4.41
N TRP A 521 -7.57 -48.87 -4.55
CA TRP A 521 -7.02 -48.36 -5.81
C TRP A 521 -6.25 -49.46 -6.52
N PHE A 522 -6.49 -49.58 -7.82
CA PHE A 522 -5.93 -50.64 -8.66
C PHE A 522 -4.96 -50.01 -9.66
N PHE A 523 -3.67 -50.30 -9.50
CA PHE A 523 -2.62 -49.87 -10.41
C PHE A 523 -2.07 -51.06 -11.20
N ARG A 524 -1.42 -50.79 -12.35
CA ARG A 524 -0.74 -51.84 -13.13
C ARG A 524 0.53 -52.33 -12.45
N ASP A 525 1.27 -51.41 -11.84
CA ASP A 525 2.47 -51.69 -11.07
C ASP A 525 2.13 -51.87 -9.57
N GLU A 526 2.99 -52.56 -8.83
CA GLU A 526 2.79 -52.79 -7.38
C GLU A 526 2.88 -51.51 -6.52
N ARG A 527 3.40 -50.40 -7.09
CA ARG A 527 3.57 -49.10 -6.41
C ARG A 527 2.72 -48.00 -7.06
N MET A 528 2.31 -47.03 -6.25
CA MET A 528 1.68 -45.79 -6.73
C MET A 528 2.75 -44.73 -7.00
N TYR A 529 3.06 -44.52 -8.27
CA TYR A 529 3.98 -43.46 -8.71
C TYR A 529 3.21 -42.14 -8.90
N LEU A 530 3.72 -41.07 -8.29
CA LEU A 530 3.16 -39.73 -8.42
C LEU A 530 3.53 -39.14 -9.78
N VAL A 531 2.63 -38.35 -10.36
CA VAL A 531 2.93 -37.52 -11.54
C VAL A 531 4.14 -36.63 -11.21
N PRO A 532 5.21 -36.60 -12.02
CA PRO A 532 6.40 -35.81 -11.72
C PRO A 532 6.11 -34.30 -11.58
N GLY A 533 6.71 -33.64 -10.58
CA GLY A 533 6.56 -32.19 -10.37
C GLY A 533 6.73 -31.74 -8.92
N ASP A 534 6.69 -30.42 -8.67
CA ASP A 534 6.92 -29.84 -7.32
C ASP A 534 5.64 -29.52 -6.54
N SER A 535 4.46 -29.73 -7.15
CA SER A 535 3.19 -29.54 -6.46
C SER A 535 3.03 -30.50 -5.27
N PRO A 536 2.17 -30.17 -4.28
CA PRO A 536 1.76 -31.11 -3.24
C PRO A 536 1.33 -32.47 -3.79
N MET A 537 1.59 -33.53 -3.03
CA MET A 537 1.29 -34.92 -3.41
C MET A 537 -0.14 -35.10 -3.94
N GLY A 538 -1.14 -34.45 -3.32
CA GLY A 538 -2.54 -34.57 -3.72
C GLY A 538 -2.87 -34.04 -5.12
N TYR A 539 -2.13 -33.06 -5.63
CA TYR A 539 -2.26 -32.61 -7.03
C TYR A 539 -1.51 -33.50 -8.03
N ARG A 540 -0.68 -34.42 -7.53
CA ARG A 540 0.17 -35.32 -8.33
C ARG A 540 -0.32 -36.77 -8.32
N LEU A 541 -1.55 -37.02 -7.87
CA LEU A 541 -2.12 -38.36 -7.81
C LEU A 541 -2.39 -38.90 -9.22
N PRO A 542 -1.99 -40.15 -9.54
CA PRO A 542 -2.16 -40.74 -10.87
C PRO A 542 -3.59 -41.26 -11.07
N LEU A 543 -4.60 -40.38 -10.97
CA LEU A 543 -6.02 -40.77 -11.04
C LEU A 543 -6.41 -41.40 -12.38
N ASP A 544 -5.75 -41.00 -13.47
CA ASP A 544 -5.95 -41.58 -14.81
C ASP A 544 -5.43 -43.02 -14.95
N SER A 545 -4.56 -43.46 -14.04
CA SER A 545 -4.05 -44.83 -13.98
C SER A 545 -5.01 -45.79 -13.25
N LEU A 546 -6.06 -45.26 -12.60
CA LEU A 546 -7.12 -46.07 -12.01
C LEU A 546 -7.98 -46.71 -13.11
N PRO A 547 -8.76 -47.76 -12.79
CA PRO A 547 -9.60 -48.40 -13.79
C PRO A 547 -10.54 -47.42 -14.50
N TRP A 548 -10.67 -47.63 -15.82
CA TRP A 548 -11.47 -46.78 -16.69
C TRP A 548 -12.95 -46.76 -16.29
N VAL A 549 -13.58 -45.61 -16.50
CA VAL A 549 -15.02 -45.41 -16.32
C VAL A 549 -15.55 -44.72 -17.58
N ALA A 550 -16.74 -45.12 -18.03
CA ALA A 550 -17.39 -44.49 -19.17
C ALA A 550 -17.71 -43.03 -18.85
N ALA A 551 -17.68 -42.14 -19.85
CA ALA A 551 -17.89 -40.70 -19.64
C ALA A 551 -19.23 -40.37 -18.96
N GLY A 552 -20.30 -41.12 -19.26
CA GLY A 552 -21.61 -40.94 -18.61
C GLY A 552 -21.70 -41.48 -17.18
N ASP A 553 -20.80 -42.36 -16.79
CA ASP A 553 -20.75 -42.97 -15.46
C ASP A 553 -19.70 -42.31 -14.55
N TYR A 554 -18.95 -41.33 -15.07
CA TYR A 554 -17.91 -40.65 -14.29
C TYR A 554 -18.58 -39.92 -13.11
N PRO A 555 -18.13 -40.16 -11.86
CA PRO A 555 -18.76 -39.58 -10.69
C PRO A 555 -18.34 -38.11 -10.54
N HIS A 556 -18.92 -37.24 -11.36
CA HIS A 556 -18.71 -35.80 -11.29
C HIS A 556 -19.24 -35.25 -9.96
N LEU A 557 -18.43 -34.44 -9.28
CA LEU A 557 -18.88 -33.65 -8.14
C LEU A 557 -19.69 -32.47 -8.69
N TYR A 558 -20.99 -32.48 -8.43
CA TYR A 558 -21.86 -31.35 -8.77
C TYR A 558 -21.89 -30.39 -7.58
N GLU A 559 -21.38 -29.18 -7.80
CA GLU A 559 -21.51 -28.12 -6.81
C GLU A 559 -22.97 -27.70 -6.64
N ARG A 560 -23.32 -27.32 -5.42
CA ARG A 560 -24.64 -26.80 -5.08
C ARG A 560 -24.85 -25.46 -5.80
N ASP A 561 -26.04 -25.26 -6.38
CA ASP A 561 -26.44 -23.98 -6.92
C ASP A 561 -26.51 -22.92 -5.79
N PRO A 562 -25.82 -21.78 -5.90
CA PRO A 562 -25.90 -20.70 -4.91
C PRO A 562 -27.31 -20.15 -4.66
N PHE A 563 -28.27 -20.40 -5.56
CA PHE A 563 -29.68 -20.04 -5.40
C PHE A 563 -30.52 -21.10 -4.66
N ALA A 564 -29.95 -22.28 -4.37
CA ALA A 564 -30.67 -23.34 -3.67
C ALA A 564 -30.85 -23.00 -2.17
N PRO A 565 -32.02 -23.28 -1.57
CA PRO A 565 -32.26 -23.03 -0.15
C PRO A 565 -31.32 -23.89 0.71
N THR A 566 -30.80 -23.34 1.81
CA THR A 566 -29.86 -23.99 2.73
C THR A 566 -30.48 -24.17 4.12
N GLU A 567 -30.15 -25.27 4.79
CA GLU A 567 -30.49 -25.50 6.20
C GLU A 567 -29.35 -24.98 7.11
N ALA A 568 -29.64 -24.83 8.40
CA ALA A 568 -28.63 -24.45 9.39
C ALA A 568 -27.53 -25.53 9.50
N LEU A 569 -26.29 -25.11 9.71
CA LEU A 569 -25.18 -26.02 9.97
C LEU A 569 -25.34 -26.68 11.36
N PRO A 570 -24.87 -27.93 11.55
CA PRO A 570 -24.86 -28.56 12.88
C PRO A 570 -24.08 -27.74 13.92
N ASP A 571 -24.48 -27.83 15.20
CA ASP A 571 -23.78 -27.18 16.32
C ASP A 571 -22.32 -27.67 16.44
N ALA A 572 -21.37 -26.77 16.71
CA ALA A 572 -19.96 -27.13 16.79
C ALA A 572 -19.67 -28.12 17.92
N ALA A 573 -20.37 -28.01 19.05
CA ALA A 573 -20.26 -28.96 20.16
C ALA A 573 -20.71 -30.37 19.74
N ALA A 574 -21.77 -30.49 18.93
CA ALA A 574 -22.25 -31.77 18.43
C ALA A 574 -21.26 -32.40 17.43
N LEU A 575 -20.67 -31.59 16.55
CA LEU A 575 -19.62 -32.03 15.62
C LEU A 575 -18.39 -32.55 16.37
N ARG A 576 -17.95 -31.84 17.42
CA ARG A 576 -16.79 -32.25 18.24
C ARG A 576 -17.08 -33.49 19.07
N ALA A 577 -18.23 -33.55 19.74
CA ALA A 577 -18.61 -34.69 20.59
C ALA A 577 -18.59 -36.01 19.81
N ARG A 578 -18.87 -35.97 18.50
CA ARG A 578 -18.81 -37.12 17.61
C ARG A 578 -17.40 -37.73 17.46
N TYR A 579 -16.35 -36.93 17.59
CA TYR A 579 -14.96 -37.34 17.35
C TYR A 579 -14.04 -37.19 18.58
N GLY A 580 -14.57 -36.75 19.72
CA GLY A 580 -13.81 -36.43 20.94
C GLY A 580 -13.38 -37.62 21.81
N GLY A 581 -13.70 -38.86 21.43
CA GLY A 581 -13.22 -40.07 22.12
C GLY A 581 -11.82 -40.51 21.65
N PRO A 582 -11.04 -41.24 22.47
CA PRO A 582 -9.81 -41.88 21.98
C PRO A 582 -10.14 -42.82 20.82
N ALA A 583 -9.36 -42.76 19.74
CA ALA A 583 -9.51 -43.66 18.59
C ALA A 583 -9.42 -45.10 19.11
N ALA A 584 -10.55 -45.81 19.11
CA ALA A 584 -10.64 -47.15 19.67
C ALA A 584 -9.60 -48.03 18.98
N SER A 585 -8.66 -48.57 19.76
CA SER A 585 -7.78 -49.64 19.31
C SER A 585 -8.65 -50.77 18.79
N ALA A 586 -8.43 -51.18 17.53
CA ALA A 586 -9.11 -52.29 16.92
C ALA A 586 -8.76 -53.58 17.70
N ASP A 587 -9.58 -53.91 18.68
CA ASP A 587 -9.68 -55.25 19.25
C ASP A 587 -11.13 -55.54 19.66
N ALA A 588 -11.53 -56.79 19.45
CA ALA A 588 -12.88 -57.25 19.14
C ALA A 588 -14.01 -56.95 20.16
N GLY A 589 -15.18 -56.61 19.61
CA GLY A 589 -16.49 -57.08 20.08
C GLY A 589 -17.08 -56.44 21.34
N ALA A 590 -17.76 -55.30 21.20
CA ALA A 590 -18.82 -54.90 22.14
C ALA A 590 -19.85 -54.00 21.45
N ALA A 591 -21.11 -54.44 21.45
CA ALA A 591 -22.26 -53.67 20.98
C ALA A 591 -22.46 -52.38 21.83
N PRO A 592 -22.95 -51.27 21.24
CA PRO A 592 -23.21 -50.04 21.99
C PRO A 592 -24.34 -50.26 22.99
N ARG A 593 -24.09 -49.88 24.25
CA ARG A 593 -25.08 -49.88 25.33
C ARG A 593 -26.09 -48.76 25.13
N TYR A 594 -27.34 -49.17 25.02
CA TYR A 594 -28.56 -48.37 25.03
C TYR A 594 -28.72 -47.58 26.35
N VAL A 595 -29.10 -46.30 26.25
CA VAL A 595 -29.59 -45.46 27.36
C VAL A 595 -31.04 -45.07 27.02
N PRO A 596 -32.06 -45.40 27.85
CA PRO A 596 -33.45 -45.07 27.57
C PRO A 596 -33.92 -43.74 28.16
N GLY A 597 -34.83 -43.09 27.43
CA GLY A 597 -35.66 -41.95 27.87
C GLY A 597 -35.60 -40.83 26.82
N VAL A 598 -36.67 -40.38 26.18
CA VAL A 598 -37.97 -39.97 26.73
C VAL A 598 -39.06 -40.18 25.67
N HIS A 599 -40.20 -40.75 26.09
CA HIS A 599 -41.41 -40.90 25.30
C HIS A 599 -42.00 -39.53 24.88
N ARG A 600 -42.38 -39.41 23.60
CA ARG A 600 -43.49 -38.54 23.19
C ARG A 600 -44.42 -39.33 22.26
N GLU A 601 -45.63 -39.53 22.75
CA GLU A 601 -46.74 -40.16 22.06
C GLU A 601 -47.20 -39.32 20.87
N ALA A 602 -47.42 -39.95 19.72
CA ALA A 602 -48.36 -39.48 18.71
C ALA A 602 -49.03 -40.69 18.05
N GLN A 603 -50.35 -40.62 17.99
CA GLN A 603 -51.29 -41.69 17.69
C GLN A 603 -51.34 -42.07 16.20
N ALA A 604 -51.70 -43.33 15.97
CA ALA A 604 -51.85 -43.99 14.69
C ALA A 604 -53.16 -43.64 13.95
N GLN A 605 -53.09 -43.65 12.61
CA GLN A 605 -54.06 -44.12 11.60
C GLN A 605 -53.47 -43.71 10.23
N THR A 606 -53.32 -44.52 9.18
CA THR A 606 -54.18 -45.61 8.68
C THR A 606 -53.38 -46.58 7.80
N VAL A 607 -53.82 -47.82 7.80
CA VAL A 607 -53.28 -49.00 7.12
C VAL A 607 -53.67 -49.04 5.65
N MET A 608 -52.72 -49.34 4.75
CA MET A 608 -52.98 -50.21 3.61
C MET A 608 -51.81 -51.19 3.43
N GLN A 609 -52.12 -52.45 3.67
CA GLN A 609 -51.26 -53.62 3.57
C GLN A 609 -50.75 -53.81 2.14
N TRP A 610 -49.44 -53.94 1.99
CA TRP A 610 -48.85 -54.82 0.99
C TRP A 610 -48.04 -55.88 1.74
N ARG A 611 -48.35 -57.15 1.48
CA ARG A 611 -47.59 -58.30 1.93
C ARG A 611 -46.22 -58.25 1.26
N ASP A 612 -45.15 -58.31 2.04
CA ASP A 612 -43.88 -58.81 1.54
C ASP A 612 -43.24 -59.71 2.59
N ASP A 613 -42.71 -60.82 2.10
CA ASP A 613 -42.20 -61.94 2.86
C ASP A 613 -40.92 -61.55 3.60
N GLY A 614 -40.76 -62.10 4.81
CA GLY A 614 -39.58 -61.90 5.62
C GLY A 614 -38.30 -62.37 4.90
N LYS A 615 -37.55 -61.41 4.36
CA LYS A 615 -36.10 -61.53 4.15
C LYS A 615 -35.42 -60.48 5.02
N ARG A 616 -34.58 -60.96 5.93
CA ARG A 616 -33.55 -60.14 6.57
C ARG A 616 -32.72 -59.50 5.46
N ASP A 617 -32.65 -58.18 5.47
CA ASP A 617 -31.93 -57.41 4.47
C ASP A 617 -30.41 -57.60 4.69
N ASP A 618 -29.82 -58.49 3.88
CA ASP A 618 -28.40 -58.85 3.84
C ASP A 618 -27.66 -57.95 2.83
N THR A 619 -28.07 -56.68 2.71
CA THR A 619 -27.64 -55.72 1.68
C THR A 619 -26.26 -55.12 1.93
N GLN A 620 -25.77 -55.11 3.18
CA GLN A 620 -24.43 -54.57 3.50
C GLN A 620 -23.29 -55.51 3.04
N GLY A 621 -23.40 -56.82 3.27
CA GLY A 621 -22.38 -57.78 2.83
C GLY A 621 -22.24 -57.88 1.30
N ALA A 622 -23.34 -57.67 0.56
CA ALA A 622 -23.36 -57.71 -0.90
C ALA A 622 -22.83 -56.41 -1.56
N GLN A 623 -22.96 -55.26 -0.90
CA GLN A 623 -22.42 -53.98 -1.39
C GLN A 623 -20.91 -53.87 -1.16
N ASP A 624 -20.41 -54.29 0.01
CA ASP A 624 -18.97 -54.29 0.32
C ASP A 624 -18.17 -55.26 -0.55
N ALA A 625 -18.75 -56.41 -0.92
CA ALA A 625 -18.15 -57.36 -1.85
C ALA A 625 -18.05 -56.83 -3.30
N ARG A 626 -18.94 -55.92 -3.70
CA ARG A 626 -18.90 -55.25 -5.01
C ARG A 626 -17.88 -54.10 -5.05
N ALA A 627 -17.70 -53.37 -3.95
CA ALA A 627 -16.80 -52.22 -3.86
C ALA A 627 -15.31 -52.59 -3.91
N SER A 628 -14.95 -53.80 -3.46
CA SER A 628 -13.55 -54.29 -3.41
C SER A 628 -13.12 -55.11 -4.64
N ARG A 629 -14.00 -55.27 -5.63
CA ARG A 629 -13.78 -56.10 -6.82
C ARG A 629 -12.95 -55.37 -7.88
N TYR A 630 -12.03 -56.10 -8.52
CA TYR A 630 -11.33 -55.63 -9.73
C TYR A 630 -12.28 -55.62 -10.94
N PRO A 631 -12.37 -54.52 -11.71
CA PRO A 631 -13.26 -54.43 -12.87
C PRO A 631 -12.86 -55.39 -13.99
N GLU A 632 -13.83 -55.96 -14.69
CA GLU A 632 -13.59 -56.73 -15.90
C GLU A 632 -13.05 -55.86 -17.05
N ARG A 633 -12.49 -56.51 -18.07
CA ARG A 633 -11.94 -55.81 -19.23
C ARG A 633 -13.04 -54.99 -19.92
N PHE A 634 -12.84 -53.68 -20.04
CA PHE A 634 -13.80 -52.71 -20.59
C PHE A 634 -15.07 -52.50 -19.74
N GLU A 635 -15.10 -52.99 -18.50
CA GLU A 635 -16.17 -52.67 -17.54
C GLU A 635 -15.96 -51.24 -16.99
N SER A 636 -17.03 -50.45 -16.97
CA SER A 636 -17.03 -49.11 -16.41
C SER A 636 -16.94 -49.17 -14.88
N ALA A 637 -15.83 -48.72 -14.29
CA ALA A 637 -15.56 -48.84 -12.86
C ALA A 637 -16.09 -47.65 -12.03
N ALA A 638 -17.39 -47.38 -12.09
CA ALA A 638 -18.02 -46.23 -11.43
C ALA A 638 -17.94 -46.27 -9.88
N TRP A 639 -17.81 -47.47 -9.30
CA TRP A 639 -17.76 -47.67 -7.84
C TRP A 639 -16.40 -47.29 -7.21
N VAL A 640 -15.33 -47.15 -8.01
CA VAL A 640 -14.00 -46.79 -7.50
C VAL A 640 -13.99 -45.35 -7.02
N THR A 641 -13.61 -45.15 -5.76
CA THR A 641 -13.43 -43.83 -5.15
C THR A 641 -12.27 -43.09 -5.81
N ARG A 642 -12.52 -41.94 -6.44
CA ARG A 642 -11.50 -41.14 -7.17
C ARG A 642 -11.08 -39.85 -6.47
N THR A 643 -11.60 -39.62 -5.27
CA THR A 643 -11.20 -38.53 -4.36
C THR A 643 -10.33 -39.10 -3.24
N ALA A 644 -9.36 -38.32 -2.76
CA ALA A 644 -8.45 -38.79 -1.73
C ALA A 644 -7.92 -37.66 -0.84
N LEU A 645 -7.67 -38.02 0.42
CA LEU A 645 -6.94 -37.20 1.38
C LEU A 645 -5.49 -37.68 1.43
N CYS A 646 -4.53 -36.75 1.46
CA CYS A 646 -3.11 -37.11 1.53
C CYS A 646 -2.45 -36.52 2.78
N ALA A 647 -1.52 -37.27 3.37
CA ALA A 647 -0.64 -36.81 4.43
C ALA A 647 0.80 -36.82 3.93
N GLN A 648 1.44 -35.65 3.88
CA GLN A 648 2.80 -35.47 3.38
C GLN A 648 3.60 -34.62 4.37
N VAL A 649 4.84 -35.02 4.68
CA VAL A 649 5.75 -34.16 5.43
C VAL A 649 6.67 -33.41 4.47
N ARG A 650 6.77 -32.09 4.61
CA ARG A 650 7.72 -31.24 3.87
C ARG A 650 8.42 -30.32 4.86
N ASP A 651 9.74 -30.29 4.79
CA ASP A 651 10.61 -29.50 5.68
C ASP A 651 10.29 -29.70 7.17
N GLY A 652 9.99 -30.96 7.53
CA GLY A 652 9.65 -31.35 8.89
C GLY A 652 8.24 -30.99 9.35
N ILE A 653 7.39 -30.42 8.50
CA ILE A 653 6.01 -30.02 8.80
C ILE A 653 5.01 -30.97 8.12
N LEU A 654 3.96 -31.38 8.83
CA LEU A 654 2.90 -32.21 8.28
C LEU A 654 1.88 -31.37 7.51
N TYR A 655 1.70 -31.68 6.24
CA TYR A 655 0.66 -31.12 5.38
C TYR A 655 -0.43 -32.17 5.14
N LEU A 656 -1.68 -31.74 5.31
CA LEU A 656 -2.85 -32.53 4.98
C LEU A 656 -3.54 -31.93 3.77
N PHE A 657 -3.52 -32.70 2.69
CA PHE A 657 -4.21 -32.36 1.46
C PHE A 657 -5.68 -32.76 1.55
N MET A 658 -6.55 -31.77 1.57
CA MET A 658 -7.99 -31.92 1.64
C MET A 658 -8.56 -32.39 0.29
N PRO A 659 -9.44 -33.41 0.27
CA PRO A 659 -10.12 -33.87 -0.94
C PRO A 659 -11.18 -32.85 -1.41
N PRO A 660 -11.55 -32.84 -2.70
CA PRO A 660 -12.69 -32.06 -3.15
C PRO A 660 -13.99 -32.67 -2.60
N LEU A 661 -14.87 -31.83 -2.04
CA LEU A 661 -16.15 -32.23 -1.46
C LEU A 661 -17.27 -31.33 -2.01
N ALA A 662 -18.44 -31.91 -2.31
CA ALA A 662 -19.55 -31.17 -2.91
C ALA A 662 -20.35 -30.33 -1.89
N ALA A 663 -20.31 -30.66 -0.61
CA ALA A 663 -21.09 -30.01 0.45
C ALA A 663 -20.19 -29.51 1.59
N LEU A 664 -20.50 -28.31 2.10
CA LEU A 664 -19.79 -27.70 3.23
C LEU A 664 -19.88 -28.56 4.49
N ASP A 665 -21.06 -29.11 4.79
CA ASP A 665 -21.32 -29.94 5.96
C ASP A 665 -20.35 -31.13 6.05
N ASP A 666 -20.03 -31.75 4.91
CA ASP A 666 -19.08 -32.87 4.82
C ASP A 666 -17.64 -32.42 5.05
N TYR A 667 -17.29 -31.23 4.58
CA TYR A 667 -15.98 -30.62 4.82
C TYR A 667 -15.77 -30.34 6.31
N LEU A 668 -16.78 -29.80 7.00
CA LEU A 668 -16.73 -29.55 8.45
C LEU A 668 -16.63 -30.83 9.27
N HIS A 669 -17.32 -31.90 8.86
CA HIS A 669 -17.16 -33.21 9.50
C HIS A 669 -15.72 -33.76 9.38
N LEU A 670 -15.12 -33.64 8.19
CA LEU A 670 -13.75 -34.08 7.96
C LEU A 670 -12.76 -33.23 8.77
N LEU A 671 -12.98 -31.91 8.80
CA LEU A 671 -12.17 -30.97 9.55
C LEU A 671 -12.18 -31.27 11.06
N ALA A 672 -13.36 -31.52 11.64
CA ALA A 672 -13.49 -31.88 13.05
C ALA A 672 -12.76 -33.19 13.40
N ALA A 673 -12.79 -34.18 12.50
CA ALA A 673 -12.05 -35.43 12.68
C ALA A 673 -10.52 -35.22 12.59
N ILE A 674 -10.08 -34.33 11.68
CA ILE A 674 -8.66 -33.95 11.54
C ILE A 674 -8.17 -33.23 12.80
N GLU A 675 -8.88 -32.21 13.26
CA GLU A 675 -8.51 -31.43 14.45
C GLU A 675 -8.34 -32.34 15.67
N ALA A 676 -9.34 -33.17 15.94
CA ALA A 676 -9.29 -34.06 17.08
C ALA A 676 -8.14 -35.10 16.92
N THR A 677 -7.75 -35.45 15.69
CA THR A 677 -6.62 -36.36 15.42
C THR A 677 -5.28 -35.67 15.71
N ALA A 678 -5.15 -34.42 15.28
CA ALA A 678 -3.99 -33.58 15.60
C ALA A 678 -3.82 -33.39 17.10
N GLN A 679 -4.91 -33.10 17.82
CA GLN A 679 -4.92 -32.95 19.27
C GLN A 679 -4.50 -34.25 19.98
N ALA A 680 -5.05 -35.39 19.58
CA ALA A 680 -4.73 -36.68 20.19
C ALA A 680 -3.27 -37.12 19.97
N LEU A 681 -2.68 -36.73 18.83
CA LEU A 681 -1.29 -37.06 18.51
C LEU A 681 -0.28 -35.99 18.93
N GLY A 682 -0.75 -34.81 19.36
CA GLY A 682 0.11 -33.66 19.68
C GLY A 682 0.89 -33.14 18.47
N VAL A 683 0.31 -33.20 17.27
CA VAL A 683 0.98 -32.84 16.01
C VAL A 683 0.39 -31.55 15.45
N LYS A 684 1.26 -30.58 15.12
CA LYS A 684 0.88 -29.39 14.35
C LYS A 684 0.82 -29.71 12.86
N LEU A 685 -0.10 -29.08 12.12
CA LEU A 685 -0.30 -29.34 10.70
C LEU A 685 -0.63 -28.10 9.88
N VAL A 686 -0.47 -28.21 8.56
CA VAL A 686 -0.98 -27.26 7.56
C VAL A 686 -2.08 -27.95 6.75
N LEU A 687 -3.24 -27.31 6.64
CA LEU A 687 -4.31 -27.75 5.73
C LEU A 687 -4.05 -27.16 4.35
N GLU A 688 -4.07 -27.99 3.33
CA GLU A 688 -3.88 -27.59 1.93
C GLU A 688 -4.80 -28.35 0.97
N GLY A 689 -4.68 -28.09 -0.33
CA GLY A 689 -5.43 -28.81 -1.36
C GLY A 689 -6.73 -28.09 -1.73
N TYR A 690 -7.84 -28.84 -1.80
CA TYR A 690 -9.11 -28.27 -2.22
C TYR A 690 -9.76 -27.49 -1.06
N PRO A 691 -10.15 -26.22 -1.28
CA PRO A 691 -10.87 -25.45 -0.27
C PRO A 691 -12.28 -26.01 -0.06
N PRO A 692 -12.97 -25.62 1.03
CA PRO A 692 -14.39 -25.93 1.17
C PRO A 692 -15.18 -25.37 -0.02
N PRO A 693 -16.26 -26.05 -0.45
CA PRO A 693 -17.14 -25.52 -1.51
C PRO A 693 -17.72 -24.17 -1.07
N ARG A 694 -17.95 -23.27 -2.03
CA ARG A 694 -18.50 -21.93 -1.73
C ARG A 694 -19.90 -22.05 -1.14
N ASP A 695 -20.11 -21.42 0.02
CA ASP A 695 -21.38 -21.46 0.76
C ASP A 695 -21.50 -20.18 1.61
N ALA A 696 -22.66 -19.53 1.60
CA ALA A 696 -22.90 -18.27 2.32
C ALA A 696 -22.82 -18.43 3.86
N ARG A 697 -22.92 -19.66 4.38
CA ARG A 697 -22.78 -19.96 5.82
C ARG A 697 -21.33 -19.92 6.30
N LEU A 698 -20.35 -19.85 5.38
CA LEU A 698 -18.92 -19.77 5.66
C LEU A 698 -18.32 -18.49 5.08
N LYS A 699 -17.79 -17.63 5.93
CA LYS A 699 -17.03 -16.44 5.54
C LYS A 699 -15.60 -16.83 5.17
N MET A 700 -15.02 -16.07 4.24
CA MET A 700 -13.66 -16.28 3.75
C MET A 700 -12.92 -14.94 3.64
N LEU A 701 -11.67 -14.93 4.08
CA LEU A 701 -10.67 -13.90 3.75
C LEU A 701 -9.49 -14.60 3.10
N GLN A 702 -8.87 -14.00 2.09
CA GLN A 702 -7.76 -14.63 1.37
C GLN A 702 -6.62 -13.63 1.11
N VAL A 703 -5.38 -14.09 1.28
CA VAL A 703 -4.16 -13.34 0.99
C VAL A 703 -3.37 -14.07 -0.10
N THR A 704 -3.10 -13.37 -1.20
CA THR A 704 -2.47 -13.93 -2.40
C THR A 704 -1.31 -13.05 -2.89
N PRO A 705 -0.30 -13.63 -3.55
CA PRO A 705 0.72 -12.87 -4.22
C PRO A 705 0.25 -12.51 -5.63
N ASP A 706 0.39 -11.24 -6.00
CA ASP A 706 0.20 -10.77 -7.38
C ASP A 706 1.47 -10.01 -7.84
N PRO A 707 1.64 -9.74 -9.15
CA PRO A 707 2.85 -9.12 -9.69
C PRO A 707 3.14 -7.79 -8.98
N GLY A 708 4.28 -7.72 -8.30
CA GLY A 708 4.70 -6.52 -7.55
C GLY A 708 3.93 -6.22 -6.26
N VAL A 709 2.95 -7.03 -5.82
CA VAL A 709 2.13 -6.77 -4.63
C VAL A 709 1.73 -8.04 -3.86
N ILE A 710 1.26 -7.87 -2.62
CA ILE A 710 0.38 -8.82 -1.94
C ILE A 710 -1.05 -8.28 -2.04
N GLU A 711 -1.99 -9.09 -2.48
CA GLU A 711 -3.41 -8.78 -2.55
C GLU A 711 -4.15 -9.43 -1.37
N VAL A 712 -5.08 -8.71 -0.77
CA VAL A 712 -5.96 -9.21 0.29
C VAL A 712 -7.40 -9.13 -0.19
N ASN A 713 -8.03 -10.28 -0.41
CA ASN A 713 -9.45 -10.39 -0.68
C ASN A 713 -10.21 -10.35 0.66
N VAL A 714 -10.75 -9.18 0.99
CA VAL A 714 -11.42 -8.92 2.27
C VAL A 714 -12.85 -9.47 2.24
N HIS A 715 -13.27 -10.05 3.36
CA HIS A 715 -14.64 -10.52 3.54
C HIS A 715 -15.64 -9.34 3.47
N PRO A 716 -16.88 -9.54 2.98
CA PRO A 716 -17.81 -8.42 2.81
C PRO A 716 -18.28 -7.81 4.15
N ALA A 717 -18.27 -6.48 4.23
CA ALA A 717 -18.93 -5.68 5.25
C ALA A 717 -20.43 -5.52 4.97
N ALA A 718 -21.27 -5.64 6.01
CA ALA A 718 -22.72 -5.50 5.88
C ALA A 718 -23.19 -4.04 6.07
N ASN A 719 -22.44 -3.25 6.82
CA ASN A 719 -22.74 -1.85 7.12
C ASN A 719 -21.45 -1.02 7.13
N PHE A 720 -21.58 0.29 7.31
CA PHE A 720 -20.49 1.23 7.25
C PHE A 720 -19.55 1.15 8.46
N ASP A 721 -20.05 0.83 9.65
CA ASP A 721 -19.22 0.65 10.84
C ASP A 721 -18.33 -0.61 10.70
N ASP A 722 -18.88 -1.70 10.20
CA ASP A 722 -18.13 -2.91 9.83
C ASP A 722 -17.03 -2.57 8.81
N LEU A 723 -17.38 -1.79 7.78
CA LEU A 723 -16.45 -1.39 6.74
C LEU A 723 -15.29 -0.54 7.29
N VAL A 724 -15.60 0.41 8.18
CA VAL A 724 -14.61 1.25 8.86
C VAL A 724 -13.66 0.37 9.67
N ALA A 725 -14.21 -0.48 10.55
CA ALA A 725 -13.42 -1.34 11.42
C ALA A 725 -12.52 -2.29 10.61
N GLN A 726 -13.08 -2.90 9.56
CA GLN A 726 -12.34 -3.83 8.71
C GLN A 726 -11.18 -3.16 7.97
N THR A 727 -11.43 -1.98 7.40
CA THR A 727 -10.44 -1.24 6.62
C THR A 727 -9.34 -0.67 7.52
N GLU A 728 -9.69 -0.02 8.64
CA GLU A 728 -8.68 0.52 9.57
C GLU A 728 -7.78 -0.58 10.14
N PHE A 729 -8.36 -1.72 10.54
CA PHE A 729 -7.58 -2.85 11.05
C PHE A 729 -6.69 -3.47 9.98
N LEU A 730 -7.15 -3.63 8.74
CA LEU A 730 -6.34 -4.21 7.68
C LEU A 730 -5.10 -3.36 7.38
N TYR A 731 -5.25 -2.04 7.29
CA TYR A 731 -4.12 -1.13 7.08
C TYR A 731 -3.12 -1.20 8.25
N ASP A 732 -3.59 -1.20 9.49
CA ASP A 732 -2.75 -1.34 10.67
C ASP A 732 -2.04 -2.72 10.72
N ALA A 733 -2.76 -3.80 10.42
CA ALA A 733 -2.19 -5.15 10.37
C ALA A 733 -1.14 -5.30 9.26
N ALA A 734 -1.33 -4.65 8.11
CA ALA A 734 -0.33 -4.57 7.05
C ALA A 734 0.90 -3.77 7.49
N TRP A 735 0.70 -2.57 8.04
CA TRP A 735 1.78 -1.73 8.58
C TRP A 735 2.62 -2.46 9.62
N GLN A 736 1.99 -3.09 10.62
CA GLN A 736 2.67 -3.88 11.65
C GLN A 736 3.28 -5.20 11.12
N SER A 737 2.95 -5.58 9.89
CA SER A 737 3.57 -6.68 9.14
C SER A 737 4.65 -6.18 8.16
N ARG A 738 5.07 -4.93 8.27
CA ARG A 738 6.08 -4.26 7.42
C ARG A 738 5.65 -4.13 5.96
N LEU A 739 4.35 -3.99 5.73
CA LEU A 739 3.74 -3.75 4.43
C LEU A 739 3.10 -2.36 4.39
N SER A 740 3.11 -1.71 3.23
CA SER A 740 2.54 -0.39 2.98
C SER A 740 1.58 -0.39 1.80
N SER A 741 0.62 0.54 1.83
CA SER A 741 -0.35 0.81 0.78
C SER A 741 0.13 1.78 -0.29
N GLU A 742 1.38 2.25 -0.19
CA GLU A 742 1.91 3.31 -1.06
C GLU A 742 3.28 2.95 -1.66
N LYS A 743 3.58 3.58 -2.80
CA LYS A 743 4.88 3.53 -3.48
C LYS A 743 5.36 4.94 -3.81
N PHE A 744 6.66 5.05 -4.00
CA PHE A 744 7.29 6.29 -4.46
C PHE A 744 8.01 6.04 -5.77
N MET A 745 7.78 6.91 -6.75
CA MET A 745 8.52 6.90 -8.01
C MET A 745 9.89 7.56 -7.82
N VAL A 746 10.84 7.24 -8.69
CA VAL A 746 12.22 7.77 -8.65
C VAL A 746 12.25 9.30 -8.59
N ASP A 747 11.31 9.95 -9.28
CA ASP A 747 11.17 11.40 -9.38
C ASP A 747 10.42 12.06 -8.20
N GLY A 748 10.12 11.29 -7.16
CA GLY A 748 9.44 11.73 -5.95
C GLY A 748 7.91 11.70 -6.02
N ARG A 749 7.29 11.27 -7.13
CA ARG A 749 5.82 11.10 -7.17
C ARG A 749 5.38 10.05 -6.15
N HIS A 750 4.32 10.38 -5.43
CA HIS A 750 3.66 9.48 -4.50
C HIS A 750 2.48 8.81 -5.22
N VAL A 751 2.45 7.48 -5.24
CA VAL A 751 1.46 6.67 -5.95
C VAL A 751 0.99 5.51 -5.08
N GLY A 752 -0.10 4.86 -5.46
CA GLY A 752 -0.52 3.63 -4.81
C GLY A 752 0.44 2.49 -5.15
N THR A 753 0.16 1.31 -4.60
CA THR A 753 0.97 0.09 -4.82
C THR A 753 1.11 -0.36 -6.27
N GLY A 754 0.27 0.14 -7.18
CA GLY A 754 0.19 -0.28 -8.59
C GLY A 754 -0.66 -1.53 -8.84
N GLY A 755 -1.05 -2.26 -7.79
CA GLY A 755 -1.93 -3.45 -7.90
C GLY A 755 -3.44 -3.12 -7.92
N GLY A 756 -3.80 -1.87 -7.63
CA GLY A 756 -5.19 -1.43 -7.51
C GLY A 756 -5.77 -1.67 -6.10
N ASN A 757 -7.01 -1.22 -5.92
CA ASN A 757 -7.84 -1.43 -4.74
C ASN A 757 -9.28 -1.65 -5.21
N HIS A 758 -9.53 -2.79 -5.85
CA HIS A 758 -10.83 -3.06 -6.44
C HIS A 758 -11.90 -3.08 -5.35
N VAL A 759 -13.04 -2.43 -5.61
CA VAL A 759 -14.18 -2.43 -4.69
C VAL A 759 -15.22 -3.41 -5.21
N VAL A 760 -15.62 -4.36 -4.38
CA VAL A 760 -16.57 -5.41 -4.75
C VAL A 760 -17.89 -5.15 -4.06
N LEU A 761 -18.97 -5.06 -4.83
CA LEU A 761 -20.31 -4.71 -4.38
C LEU A 761 -21.26 -5.87 -4.68
N GLY A 762 -22.18 -6.18 -3.77
CA GLY A 762 -23.12 -7.27 -3.97
C GLY A 762 -24.15 -7.41 -2.86
N GLY A 763 -24.63 -8.64 -2.65
CA GLY A 763 -25.46 -9.02 -1.51
C GLY A 763 -24.81 -10.15 -0.71
N ALA A 764 -25.39 -10.50 0.44
CA ALA A 764 -24.92 -11.65 1.24
C ALA A 764 -25.06 -12.97 0.48
N THR A 765 -26.07 -13.07 -0.39
CA THR A 765 -26.25 -14.16 -1.35
C THR A 765 -26.46 -13.57 -2.76
N PRO A 766 -26.27 -14.36 -3.83
CA PRO A 766 -26.56 -13.91 -5.19
C PRO A 766 -28.02 -13.47 -5.38
N ALA A 767 -28.96 -14.09 -4.67
CA ALA A 767 -30.37 -13.71 -4.67
C ALA A 767 -30.63 -12.34 -4.02
N ASP A 768 -29.78 -11.93 -3.07
CA ASP A 768 -29.84 -10.62 -2.42
C ASP A 768 -29.16 -9.51 -3.22
N SER A 769 -28.41 -9.84 -4.28
CA SER A 769 -27.65 -8.88 -5.07
C SER A 769 -28.53 -7.73 -5.58
N PRO A 770 -28.21 -6.46 -5.24
CA PRO A 770 -29.00 -5.32 -5.70
C PRO A 770 -28.98 -5.20 -7.23
N PHE A 771 -27.90 -5.61 -7.88
CA PHE A 771 -27.74 -5.54 -9.33
C PHE A 771 -28.56 -6.59 -10.09
N LEU A 772 -28.81 -7.76 -9.49
CA LEU A 772 -29.67 -8.78 -10.08
C LEU A 772 -31.16 -8.51 -9.79
N ARG A 773 -31.47 -7.97 -8.61
CA ARG A 773 -32.85 -7.60 -8.23
C ARG A 773 -33.35 -6.37 -8.98
N ARG A 774 -32.49 -5.37 -9.21
CA ARG A 774 -32.76 -4.12 -9.91
C ARG A 774 -31.63 -3.80 -10.89
N PRO A 775 -31.65 -4.38 -12.10
CA PRO A 775 -30.57 -4.18 -13.09
C PRO A 775 -30.46 -2.75 -13.62
N ASP A 776 -31.50 -1.93 -13.44
CA ASP A 776 -31.46 -0.48 -13.71
C ASP A 776 -30.51 0.28 -12.76
N LEU A 777 -30.16 -0.28 -11.60
CA LEU A 777 -29.11 0.25 -10.73
C LEU A 777 -27.74 0.23 -11.43
N LEU A 778 -27.36 -0.91 -12.02
CA LEU A 778 -26.08 -1.05 -12.74
C LEU A 778 -26.04 -0.12 -13.94
N ALA A 779 -27.14 -0.02 -14.70
CA ALA A 779 -27.27 0.94 -15.80
C ALA A 779 -27.12 2.40 -15.30
N SER A 780 -27.68 2.73 -14.14
CA SER A 780 -27.55 4.07 -13.54
C SER A 780 -26.11 4.39 -13.18
N LEU A 781 -25.39 3.46 -12.55
CA LEU A 781 -23.98 3.64 -12.19
C LEU A 781 -23.10 3.86 -13.42
N ILE A 782 -23.22 2.99 -14.44
CA ILE A 782 -22.44 3.10 -15.67
C ILE A 782 -22.75 4.44 -16.36
N ALA A 783 -24.03 4.80 -16.52
CA ALA A 783 -24.41 6.06 -17.15
C ALA A 783 -23.88 7.28 -16.38
N TYR A 784 -23.90 7.22 -15.05
CA TYR A 784 -23.39 8.29 -14.20
C TYR A 784 -21.88 8.49 -14.34
N TRP A 785 -21.10 7.41 -14.31
CA TRP A 785 -19.65 7.45 -14.54
C TRP A 785 -19.31 7.99 -15.92
N LEU A 786 -20.10 7.64 -16.94
CA LEU A 786 -19.88 8.15 -18.29
C LEU A 786 -20.13 9.65 -18.38
N ASN A 787 -21.17 10.13 -17.71
CA ASN A 787 -21.53 11.54 -17.68
C ASN A 787 -20.65 12.37 -16.72
N HIS A 788 -19.97 11.75 -15.76
CA HIS A 788 -19.05 12.40 -14.82
C HIS A 788 -17.65 11.75 -14.86
N PRO A 789 -16.79 12.14 -15.83
CA PRO A 789 -15.45 11.58 -15.98
C PRO A 789 -14.54 11.69 -14.76
N SER A 790 -14.81 12.63 -13.85
CA SER A 790 -14.07 12.76 -12.60
C SER A 790 -14.06 11.47 -11.78
N LEU A 791 -15.14 10.69 -11.80
CA LEU A 791 -15.28 9.46 -11.03
C LEU A 791 -14.36 8.33 -11.53
N SER A 792 -14.01 8.36 -12.82
CA SER A 792 -13.03 7.42 -13.40
C SER A 792 -11.59 7.86 -13.14
N TYR A 793 -11.33 9.16 -13.08
CA TYR A 793 -9.96 9.69 -13.16
C TYR A 793 -9.38 10.14 -11.82
N LEU A 794 -10.20 10.65 -10.91
CA LEU A 794 -9.74 11.14 -9.60
C LEU A 794 -9.14 10.01 -8.75
N PHE A 795 -9.72 8.81 -8.84
CA PHE A 795 -9.34 7.66 -8.01
C PHE A 795 -8.49 6.61 -8.73
N SER A 796 -8.26 6.76 -10.04
CA SER A 796 -7.45 5.83 -10.84
C SER A 796 -5.96 5.88 -10.54
N GLY A 797 -5.25 4.81 -10.93
CA GLY A 797 -3.78 4.75 -10.96
C GLY A 797 -3.16 5.58 -12.07
N LEU A 798 -1.83 5.65 -12.16
CA LEU A 798 -1.16 6.41 -13.24
C LEU A 798 -1.45 5.87 -14.65
N PHE A 799 -1.61 4.56 -14.80
CA PHE A 799 -1.88 3.93 -16.08
C PHE A 799 -3.37 4.00 -16.43
N ILE A 800 -3.76 5.04 -17.17
CA ILE A 800 -5.14 5.27 -17.65
C ILE A 800 -5.21 5.27 -19.18
N GLY A 801 -6.44 5.22 -19.72
CA GLY A 801 -6.71 5.24 -21.15
C GLY A 801 -7.13 3.88 -21.71
N PRO A 802 -7.29 3.76 -23.04
CA PRO A 802 -7.96 2.62 -23.68
C PRO A 802 -7.24 1.28 -23.52
N THR A 803 -5.95 1.31 -23.20
CA THR A 803 -5.11 0.13 -23.00
C THR A 803 -4.77 -0.14 -21.53
N SER A 804 -5.37 0.61 -20.60
CA SER A 804 -5.14 0.48 -19.16
C SER A 804 -5.69 -0.83 -18.58
N GLN A 805 -5.54 -1.04 -17.27
CA GLN A 805 -6.08 -2.21 -16.58
C GLN A 805 -7.60 -2.12 -16.32
N ALA A 806 -8.18 -0.92 -16.45
CA ALA A 806 -9.58 -0.64 -16.22
C ALA A 806 -10.09 0.50 -17.14
N PRO A 807 -9.96 0.40 -18.48
CA PRO A 807 -10.48 1.40 -19.41
C PRO A 807 -11.98 1.67 -19.24
N ARG A 808 -12.35 2.92 -19.49
CA ARG A 808 -13.75 3.30 -19.67
C ARG A 808 -14.26 2.75 -21.01
N VAL A 809 -15.56 2.49 -21.07
CA VAL A 809 -16.24 1.98 -22.28
C VAL A 809 -16.10 2.95 -23.48
N ASP A 810 -15.99 4.25 -23.23
CA ASP A 810 -15.93 5.28 -24.28
C ASP A 810 -14.53 5.67 -24.75
N GLU A 811 -13.47 4.99 -24.27
CA GLU A 811 -12.08 5.31 -24.63
C GLU A 811 -11.56 4.56 -25.87
N ALA A 812 -12.15 3.40 -26.19
CA ALA A 812 -11.59 2.45 -27.14
C ALA A 812 -12.31 2.42 -28.50
N ARG A 813 -13.64 2.46 -28.50
CA ARG A 813 -14.46 2.19 -29.69
C ARG A 813 -15.66 3.15 -29.77
N ASN A 814 -15.70 3.89 -30.88
CA ASN A 814 -16.60 5.05 -31.07
C ASN A 814 -18.11 4.73 -31.03
N ASP A 815 -18.53 3.51 -31.35
CA ASP A 815 -19.93 3.09 -31.37
C ASP A 815 -20.41 2.38 -30.09
N GLN A 816 -19.52 2.08 -29.14
CA GLN A 816 -19.91 1.37 -27.90
C GLN A 816 -21.01 2.10 -27.13
N LEU A 817 -20.91 3.42 -27.06
CA LEU A 817 -21.88 4.24 -26.37
C LEU A 817 -23.29 4.19 -27.00
N TYR A 818 -23.39 3.98 -28.32
CA TYR A 818 -24.68 3.79 -29.00
C TYR A 818 -25.30 2.43 -28.66
N GLU A 819 -24.49 1.36 -28.68
CA GLU A 819 -24.95 0.03 -28.28
C GLU A 819 -25.35 -0.02 -26.79
N LEU A 820 -24.67 0.75 -25.95
CA LEU A 820 -24.99 0.87 -24.53
C LEU A 820 -26.34 1.56 -24.29
N ASP A 821 -26.69 2.59 -25.07
CA ASP A 821 -28.02 3.21 -25.03
C ASP A 821 -29.14 2.18 -25.34
N ILE A 822 -28.91 1.29 -26.31
CA ILE A 822 -29.84 0.20 -26.65
C ILE A 822 -29.96 -0.79 -25.48
N ALA A 823 -28.82 -1.19 -24.90
CA ALA A 823 -28.79 -2.10 -23.75
C ALA A 823 -29.55 -1.52 -22.54
N PHE A 824 -29.37 -0.23 -22.23
CA PHE A 824 -30.10 0.44 -21.16
C PHE A 824 -31.60 0.54 -21.44
N ALA A 825 -31.99 0.82 -22.68
CA ALA A 825 -33.41 0.80 -23.07
C ALA A 825 -34.04 -0.59 -22.89
N ALA A 826 -33.31 -1.66 -23.21
CA ALA A 826 -33.75 -3.03 -23.00
C ALA A 826 -33.94 -3.34 -21.50
N ILE A 827 -32.96 -2.99 -20.65
CA ILE A 827 -33.04 -3.16 -19.18
C ILE A 827 -34.27 -2.41 -18.62
N ARG A 828 -34.46 -1.14 -19.00
CA ARG A 828 -35.59 -0.32 -18.53
C ARG A 828 -36.94 -0.93 -18.91
N ARG A 829 -37.06 -1.47 -20.13
CA ARG A 829 -38.30 -2.12 -20.59
C ARG A 829 -38.68 -3.32 -19.72
N HIS A 830 -37.69 -4.15 -19.34
CA HIS A 830 -37.93 -5.28 -18.44
C HIS A 830 -38.40 -4.81 -17.04
N VAL A 831 -37.70 -3.84 -16.45
CA VAL A 831 -38.04 -3.31 -15.11
C VAL A 831 -39.44 -2.68 -15.10
N GLN A 832 -39.80 -1.91 -16.13
CA GLN A 832 -41.14 -1.32 -16.26
C GLN A 832 -42.25 -2.34 -16.47
N GLY A 833 -41.93 -3.52 -17.02
CA GLY A 833 -42.86 -4.63 -17.21
C GLY A 833 -43.27 -5.35 -15.93
N GLY A 834 -42.73 -4.96 -14.77
CA GLY A 834 -43.11 -5.48 -13.45
C GLY A 834 -42.48 -6.84 -13.10
N GLN A 835 -41.60 -7.38 -13.93
CA GLN A 835 -40.81 -8.57 -13.63
C GLN A 835 -39.32 -8.30 -13.90
N PRO A 836 -38.43 -8.50 -12.92
CA PRO A 836 -36.99 -8.39 -13.17
C PRO A 836 -36.59 -9.44 -14.21
N PRO A 837 -35.70 -9.10 -15.16
CA PRO A 837 -35.20 -10.07 -16.12
C PRO A 837 -34.49 -11.21 -15.38
N PRO A 838 -34.46 -12.43 -15.94
CA PRO A 838 -33.72 -13.52 -15.32
C PRO A 838 -32.23 -13.13 -15.20
N PRO A 839 -31.54 -13.49 -14.10
CA PRO A 839 -30.18 -13.01 -13.81
C PRO A 839 -29.16 -13.18 -14.95
N TRP A 840 -29.23 -14.28 -15.69
CA TRP A 840 -28.35 -14.52 -16.85
C TRP A 840 -28.54 -13.50 -17.98
N LEU A 841 -29.73 -12.93 -18.13
CA LEU A 841 -30.00 -11.92 -19.16
C LEU A 841 -29.41 -10.56 -18.75
N VAL A 842 -29.41 -10.23 -17.46
CA VAL A 842 -28.75 -9.02 -16.92
C VAL A 842 -27.28 -9.00 -17.33
N ASP A 843 -26.59 -10.13 -17.12
CA ASP A 843 -25.20 -10.32 -17.51
C ASP A 843 -25.00 -10.20 -19.03
N ARG A 844 -25.76 -10.98 -19.82
CA ARG A 844 -25.56 -11.07 -21.28
C ARG A 844 -25.83 -9.77 -22.04
N VAL A 845 -26.69 -8.91 -21.52
CA VAL A 845 -26.98 -7.58 -22.11
C VAL A 845 -25.79 -6.62 -22.00
N LEU A 846 -24.92 -6.79 -20.99
CA LEU A 846 -23.79 -5.88 -20.74
C LEU A 846 -22.42 -6.51 -21.00
N ARG A 847 -22.27 -7.83 -20.89
CA ARG A 847 -20.97 -8.54 -20.95
C ARG A 847 -20.12 -8.22 -22.15
N ASN A 848 -20.71 -8.10 -23.34
CA ASN A 848 -19.95 -7.83 -24.57
C ASN A 848 -19.72 -6.33 -24.83
N LEU A 849 -20.26 -5.46 -23.97
CA LEU A 849 -20.06 -4.01 -24.01
C LEU A 849 -19.05 -3.57 -22.95
N LEU A 850 -19.04 -4.21 -21.78
CA LEU A 850 -18.10 -3.96 -20.69
C LEU A 850 -16.81 -4.78 -20.88
N ILE A 851 -16.01 -4.40 -21.88
CA ILE A 851 -14.77 -5.08 -22.29
C ILE A 851 -13.68 -4.08 -22.63
N ASP A 852 -12.42 -4.51 -22.54
CA ASP A 852 -11.29 -3.75 -23.10
C ASP A 852 -11.20 -3.87 -24.64
N VAL A 853 -10.19 -3.21 -25.24
CA VAL A 853 -9.90 -3.26 -26.68
C VAL A 853 -9.66 -4.66 -27.25
N THR A 854 -9.33 -5.65 -26.40
CA THR A 854 -9.09 -7.04 -26.77
C THR A 854 -10.30 -7.95 -26.56
N GLY A 855 -11.39 -7.44 -25.98
CA GLY A 855 -12.56 -8.24 -25.62
C GLY A 855 -12.50 -8.86 -24.22
N ASN A 856 -11.58 -8.41 -23.36
CA ASN A 856 -11.43 -8.94 -22.00
C ASN A 856 -12.37 -8.21 -21.02
N THR A 857 -13.32 -8.94 -20.44
CA THR A 857 -14.29 -8.45 -19.44
C THR A 857 -13.64 -8.13 -18.10
N HIS A 858 -12.58 -8.86 -17.74
CA HIS A 858 -11.83 -8.66 -16.50
C HIS A 858 -11.10 -7.33 -16.45
N ARG A 859 -10.89 -6.69 -17.60
CA ARG A 859 -10.20 -5.39 -17.72
C ARG A 859 -11.16 -4.22 -17.89
N SER A 860 -12.46 -4.39 -17.72
CA SER A 860 -13.40 -3.26 -17.75
C SER A 860 -13.38 -2.50 -16.43
N GLU A 861 -13.58 -1.17 -16.46
CA GLU A 861 -13.81 -0.36 -15.26
C GLU A 861 -14.95 -0.92 -14.38
N PHE A 862 -16.04 -1.35 -15.01
CA PHE A 862 -17.16 -2.07 -14.39
C PHE A 862 -17.08 -3.55 -14.76
N CYS A 863 -16.37 -4.32 -13.94
CA CYS A 863 -16.15 -5.74 -14.16
C CYS A 863 -17.34 -6.57 -13.66
N ILE A 864 -17.99 -7.28 -14.59
CA ILE A 864 -19.14 -8.15 -14.30
C ILE A 864 -18.79 -9.64 -14.36
N ASP A 865 -17.51 -10.02 -14.32
CA ASP A 865 -17.10 -11.43 -14.32
C ASP A 865 -17.62 -12.20 -13.11
N LYS A 866 -17.79 -11.50 -11.99
CA LYS A 866 -18.35 -12.04 -10.76
C LYS A 866 -19.87 -11.80 -10.66
N LEU A 867 -20.55 -11.35 -11.72
CA LEU A 867 -21.99 -11.06 -11.68
C LEU A 867 -22.83 -12.34 -11.84
N TYR A 868 -22.95 -12.88 -13.06
CA TYR A 868 -23.71 -14.11 -13.29
C TYR A 868 -23.27 -14.83 -14.57
N SER A 869 -22.53 -15.94 -14.43
CA SER A 869 -22.30 -16.87 -15.55
C SER A 869 -23.37 -17.98 -15.60
N PRO A 870 -24.06 -18.19 -16.73
CA PRO A 870 -25.00 -19.30 -16.87
C PRO A 870 -24.29 -20.66 -16.95
N ASP A 871 -23.00 -20.69 -17.26
CA ASP A 871 -22.25 -21.89 -17.66
C ASP A 871 -21.86 -22.79 -16.48
N SER A 872 -21.74 -22.23 -15.26
CA SER A 872 -21.41 -22.99 -14.04
C SER A 872 -22.05 -22.40 -12.78
N PRO A 873 -22.31 -23.21 -11.73
CA PRO A 873 -22.71 -22.70 -10.40
C PRO A 873 -21.68 -21.75 -9.78
N THR A 874 -20.38 -22.00 -9.98
CA THR A 874 -19.27 -21.18 -9.45
C THR A 874 -19.29 -19.72 -9.94
N GLY A 875 -19.84 -19.47 -11.13
CA GLY A 875 -19.89 -18.14 -11.73
C GLY A 875 -21.13 -17.31 -11.35
N ARG A 876 -22.02 -17.82 -10.49
CA ARG A 876 -23.29 -17.15 -10.11
C ARG A 876 -23.17 -16.43 -8.77
N LEU A 877 -22.34 -15.40 -8.69
CA LEU A 877 -22.00 -14.75 -7.40
C LEU A 877 -22.81 -13.47 -7.11
N GLY A 878 -23.37 -12.82 -8.13
CA GLY A 878 -24.16 -11.59 -7.99
C GLY A 878 -23.32 -10.36 -7.61
N LEU A 879 -22.02 -10.35 -7.92
CA LEU A 879 -21.08 -9.31 -7.52
C LEU A 879 -20.70 -8.40 -8.71
N LEU A 880 -20.58 -7.11 -8.45
CA LEU A 880 -19.98 -6.12 -9.32
C LEU A 880 -18.61 -5.73 -8.76
N GLU A 881 -17.59 -5.69 -9.61
CA GLU A 881 -16.24 -5.24 -9.23
C GLU A 881 -15.91 -3.93 -9.94
N LEU A 882 -15.57 -2.90 -9.16
CA LEU A 882 -15.10 -1.61 -9.67
C LEU A 882 -13.58 -1.57 -9.63
N ARG A 883 -12.96 -1.41 -10.81
CA ARG A 883 -11.52 -1.62 -10.98
C ARG A 883 -10.69 -0.36 -11.11
N ALA A 884 -11.28 0.78 -11.46
CA ALA A 884 -10.58 2.05 -11.63
C ALA A 884 -10.29 2.78 -10.29
N PHE A 885 -9.91 2.02 -9.26
CA PHE A 885 -9.53 2.52 -7.94
C PHE A 885 -8.09 2.11 -7.62
N GLU A 886 -7.23 3.10 -7.44
CA GLU A 886 -5.88 2.95 -6.91
C GLU A 886 -5.93 2.84 -5.39
N MET A 887 -4.94 2.15 -4.81
CA MET A 887 -4.77 2.01 -3.37
C MET A 887 -4.50 3.37 -2.72
N PRO A 888 -5.37 3.86 -1.81
CA PRO A 888 -5.11 5.10 -1.10
C PRO A 888 -4.04 4.89 -0.02
N PRO A 889 -3.17 5.87 0.22
CA PRO A 889 -2.09 5.79 1.21
C PRO A 889 -2.59 5.72 2.66
N HIS A 890 -3.86 6.03 2.93
CA HIS A 890 -4.44 6.02 4.27
C HIS A 890 -5.82 5.38 4.30
N ALA A 891 -6.09 4.53 5.31
CA ALA A 891 -7.35 3.78 5.46
C ALA A 891 -8.60 4.66 5.33
N ARG A 892 -8.62 5.79 6.05
CA ARG A 892 -9.76 6.73 6.01
C ARG A 892 -10.02 7.33 4.63
N MET A 893 -9.00 7.52 3.78
CA MET A 893 -9.21 7.97 2.40
C MET A 893 -9.92 6.90 1.58
N SER A 894 -9.58 5.62 1.77
CA SER A 894 -10.28 4.47 1.19
C SER A 894 -11.73 4.40 1.68
N ILE A 895 -11.97 4.60 2.98
CA ILE A 895 -13.32 4.58 3.54
C ILE A 895 -14.20 5.70 2.97
N VAL A 896 -13.66 6.91 2.76
CA VAL A 896 -14.43 8.02 2.15
C VAL A 896 -14.79 7.74 0.68
N GLN A 897 -13.89 7.14 -0.11
CA GLN A 897 -14.21 6.67 -1.47
C GLN A 897 -15.33 5.63 -1.44
N GLN A 898 -15.24 4.69 -0.51
CA GLN A 898 -16.20 3.63 -0.35
C GLN A 898 -17.57 4.16 0.14
N LEU A 899 -17.60 5.18 0.99
CA LEU A 899 -18.83 5.87 1.39
C LEU A 899 -19.52 6.57 0.21
N LEU A 900 -18.74 7.21 -0.68
CA LEU A 900 -19.26 7.82 -1.91
C LEU A 900 -19.99 6.78 -2.77
N LEU A 901 -19.41 5.59 -2.95
CA LEU A 901 -20.04 4.50 -3.69
C LEU A 901 -21.36 4.04 -3.05
N ARG A 902 -21.39 3.87 -1.73
CA ARG A 902 -22.61 3.50 -0.98
C ARG A 902 -23.71 4.55 -1.13
N ALA A 903 -23.36 5.83 -1.03
CA ALA A 903 -24.30 6.93 -1.19
C ALA A 903 -24.88 6.99 -2.61
N LEU A 904 -24.05 6.79 -3.63
CA LEU A 904 -24.49 6.71 -5.03
C LEU A 904 -25.45 5.52 -5.24
N ILE A 905 -25.15 4.35 -4.67
CA ILE A 905 -26.06 3.19 -4.73
C ILE A 905 -27.40 3.51 -4.06
N ALA A 906 -27.39 4.11 -2.86
CA ALA A 906 -28.61 4.52 -2.17
C ALA A 906 -29.43 5.51 -3.01
N ARG A 907 -28.76 6.51 -3.61
CA ARG A 907 -29.36 7.52 -4.50
C ARG A 907 -30.01 6.85 -5.72
N PHE A 908 -29.28 6.01 -6.44
CA PHE A 908 -29.77 5.37 -7.67
C PHE A 908 -30.84 4.31 -7.41
N TRP A 909 -30.81 3.68 -6.24
CA TRP A 909 -31.88 2.76 -5.82
C TRP A 909 -33.20 3.48 -5.59
N ALA A 910 -33.14 4.63 -4.92
CA ALA A 910 -34.31 5.49 -4.68
C ALA A 910 -34.82 6.13 -5.98
N ALA A 911 -33.90 6.61 -6.83
CA ALA A 911 -34.21 7.27 -8.09
C ALA A 911 -33.20 6.88 -9.19
N PRO A 912 -33.60 6.03 -10.16
CA PRO A 912 -32.73 5.62 -11.26
C PRO A 912 -32.21 6.80 -12.07
N TYR A 913 -30.94 6.75 -12.48
CA TYR A 913 -30.34 7.77 -13.35
C TYR A 913 -30.72 7.49 -14.80
N THR A 914 -31.49 8.40 -15.41
CA THR A 914 -32.06 8.22 -16.75
C THR A 914 -31.57 9.24 -17.77
N THR A 915 -30.66 10.12 -17.39
CA THR A 915 -30.04 11.13 -18.24
C THR A 915 -29.36 10.48 -19.46
N PRO A 916 -29.46 11.07 -20.67
CA PRO A 916 -28.74 10.59 -21.85
C PRO A 916 -27.22 10.57 -21.64
N LEU A 917 -26.54 9.66 -22.33
CA LEU A 917 -25.09 9.52 -22.28
C LEU A 917 -24.39 10.64 -23.05
N THR A 918 -23.48 11.35 -22.38
CA THR A 918 -22.65 12.40 -23.00
C THR A 918 -21.60 11.77 -23.92
N ARG A 919 -21.41 12.34 -25.11
CA ARG A 919 -20.39 11.93 -26.09
C ARG A 919 -19.18 12.86 -26.01
N TRP A 920 -18.25 12.58 -25.10
CA TRP A 920 -17.10 13.47 -24.83
C TRP A 920 -16.09 13.57 -25.98
N GLY A 921 -15.88 12.48 -26.72
CA GLY A 921 -14.86 12.44 -27.77
C GLY A 921 -13.47 12.80 -27.24
N THR A 922 -12.71 13.61 -27.99
CA THR A 922 -11.35 14.01 -27.58
C THR A 922 -11.32 14.89 -26.32
N ALA A 923 -12.45 15.50 -25.93
CA ALA A 923 -12.52 16.29 -24.70
C ALA A 923 -12.23 15.44 -23.44
N LEU A 924 -12.45 14.12 -23.50
CA LEU A 924 -12.12 13.20 -22.42
C LEU A 924 -10.62 13.21 -22.10
N HIS A 925 -9.76 13.08 -23.13
CA HIS A 925 -8.29 13.08 -23.00
C HIS A 925 -7.65 14.47 -23.14
N ASP A 926 -8.47 15.53 -23.12
CA ASP A 926 -8.02 16.92 -23.12
C ASP A 926 -8.45 17.66 -21.85
N ARG A 927 -9.76 17.92 -21.71
CA ARG A 927 -10.34 18.69 -20.61
C ARG A 927 -10.30 17.93 -19.29
N PHE A 928 -10.73 16.67 -19.28
CA PHE A 928 -10.82 15.85 -18.07
C PHE A 928 -9.50 15.20 -17.65
N MET A 929 -8.40 15.55 -18.33
CA MET A 929 -7.05 15.26 -17.88
C MET A 929 -6.51 16.34 -16.93
N LEU A 930 -7.21 17.49 -16.82
CA LEU A 930 -6.78 18.65 -16.03
C LEU A 930 -7.50 18.69 -14.67
N PRO A 931 -6.77 18.88 -13.56
CA PRO A 931 -7.32 18.88 -12.20
C PRO A 931 -8.50 19.84 -12.00
N ALA A 932 -8.47 21.04 -12.59
CA ALA A 932 -9.52 22.02 -12.42
C ALA A 932 -10.88 21.51 -12.94
N PHE A 933 -10.91 20.88 -14.11
CA PHE A 933 -12.15 20.36 -14.69
C PHE A 933 -12.60 19.04 -14.06
N VAL A 934 -11.64 18.19 -13.64
CA VAL A 934 -11.97 17.03 -12.80
C VAL A 934 -12.61 17.50 -11.49
N LYS A 935 -12.09 18.56 -10.88
CA LYS A 935 -12.65 19.14 -9.65
C LYS A 935 -14.05 19.71 -9.87
N MET A 936 -14.25 20.50 -10.93
CA MET A 936 -15.57 21.08 -11.21
C MET A 936 -16.64 19.99 -11.44
N ASP A 937 -16.32 18.97 -12.23
CA ASP A 937 -17.24 17.84 -12.48
C ASP A 937 -17.50 17.02 -11.21
N PHE A 938 -16.48 16.83 -10.36
CA PHE A 938 -16.65 16.14 -9.10
C PHE A 938 -17.48 16.96 -8.09
N ASP A 939 -17.31 18.28 -8.05
CA ASP A 939 -18.11 19.17 -7.22
C ASP A 939 -19.60 19.11 -7.63
N ASP A 940 -19.90 18.93 -8.93
CA ASP A 940 -21.26 18.69 -9.42
C ASP A 940 -21.84 17.37 -8.86
N VAL A 941 -21.05 16.29 -8.82
CA VAL A 941 -21.45 15.02 -8.18
C VAL A 941 -21.78 15.22 -6.70
N LEU A 942 -20.94 15.98 -5.97
CA LEU A 942 -21.18 16.25 -4.55
C LEU A 942 -22.43 17.11 -4.32
N ASN A 943 -22.69 18.09 -5.20
CA ASN A 943 -23.88 18.91 -5.15
C ASN A 943 -25.15 18.08 -5.40
N GLU A 944 -25.15 17.19 -6.38
CA GLU A 944 -26.28 16.30 -6.66
C GLU A 944 -26.54 15.32 -5.50
N LEU A 945 -25.49 14.76 -4.90
CA LEU A 945 -25.63 13.91 -3.72
C LEU A 945 -26.20 14.68 -2.53
N ARG A 946 -25.77 15.94 -2.33
CA ARG A 946 -26.33 16.83 -1.31
C ARG A 946 -27.82 17.08 -1.54
N ASP A 947 -28.22 17.37 -2.77
CA ASP A 947 -29.63 17.56 -3.15
C ASP A 947 -30.45 16.27 -2.95
N SER A 948 -29.81 15.11 -3.09
CA SER A 948 -30.38 13.79 -2.80
C SER A 948 -30.38 13.43 -1.30
N GLY A 949 -29.92 14.34 -0.43
CA GLY A 949 -29.89 14.18 1.02
C GLY A 949 -28.57 13.69 1.61
N PHE A 950 -27.54 13.41 0.80
CA PHE A 950 -26.21 12.94 1.25
C PHE A 950 -25.17 14.06 1.11
N ALA A 951 -25.04 14.89 2.15
CA ALA A 951 -24.18 16.06 2.13
C ALA A 951 -22.71 15.72 2.42
N PHE A 952 -21.93 15.48 1.36
CA PHE A 952 -20.47 15.43 1.45
C PHE A 952 -19.86 16.83 1.52
N ASP A 953 -18.86 17.01 2.38
CA ASP A 953 -18.00 18.20 2.35
C ASP A 953 -16.89 17.99 1.30
N ALA A 954 -16.75 18.95 0.39
CA ALA A 954 -15.70 18.91 -0.64
C ALA A 954 -14.28 18.85 -0.02
N ALA A 955 -14.10 19.37 1.20
CA ALA A 955 -12.84 19.28 1.92
C ALA A 955 -12.42 17.83 2.23
N TRP A 956 -13.35 16.87 2.29
CA TRP A 956 -13.04 15.46 2.53
C TRP A 956 -12.31 14.79 1.35
N PHE A 957 -12.35 15.40 0.17
CA PHE A 957 -11.68 14.90 -1.04
C PHE A 957 -10.42 15.70 -1.38
N ALA A 958 -10.10 16.77 -0.63
CA ALA A 958 -8.88 17.54 -0.84
C ALA A 958 -7.59 16.69 -0.76
N PRO A 959 -7.45 15.71 0.16
CA PRO A 959 -6.31 14.79 0.16
C PRO A 959 -6.24 13.92 -1.10
N HIS A 960 -7.37 13.50 -1.68
CA HIS A 960 -7.41 12.73 -2.93
C HIS A 960 -6.94 13.57 -4.12
N PHE A 961 -7.39 14.83 -4.21
CA PHE A 961 -6.92 15.74 -5.25
C PHE A 961 -5.43 16.03 -5.14
N GLU A 962 -4.90 16.19 -3.93
CA GLU A 962 -3.49 16.46 -3.74
C GLU A 962 -2.61 15.21 -3.99
N PHE A 963 -3.12 14.02 -3.66
CA PHE A 963 -2.49 12.76 -4.02
C PHE A 963 -2.43 12.57 -5.54
N ARG A 964 -3.55 12.80 -6.24
CA ARG A 964 -3.67 12.58 -7.69
C ARG A 964 -3.01 13.68 -8.53
N PHE A 965 -3.10 14.93 -8.08
CA PHE A 965 -2.68 16.13 -8.80
C PHE A 965 -1.72 16.97 -7.94
N PRO A 966 -0.54 16.45 -7.59
CA PRO A 966 0.35 17.09 -6.64
C PRO A 966 0.77 18.49 -7.10
N LEU A 967 0.88 19.41 -6.14
CA LEU A 967 1.47 20.73 -6.37
C LEU A 967 2.98 20.59 -6.58
N PHE A 968 3.49 21.22 -7.64
CA PHE A 968 4.94 21.39 -7.87
C PHE A 968 5.44 22.73 -7.37
N GLY A 969 4.67 23.80 -7.57
CA GLY A 969 5.03 25.12 -7.06
C GLY A 969 4.12 26.23 -7.55
N GLN A 970 4.35 27.43 -7.03
CA GLN A 970 3.59 28.62 -7.37
C GLN A 970 4.46 29.89 -7.27
N ILE A 971 4.08 30.92 -8.02
CA ILE A 971 4.65 32.27 -7.93
C ILE A 971 3.53 33.31 -7.88
N ALA A 972 3.82 34.46 -7.28
CA ALA A 972 2.98 35.65 -7.33
C ALA A 972 3.73 36.79 -8.01
N VAL A 973 3.11 37.41 -9.02
CA VAL A 973 3.70 38.47 -9.84
C VAL A 973 2.64 39.51 -10.17
N ASN A 974 2.85 40.77 -9.76
CA ASN A 974 1.95 41.90 -10.05
C ASN A 974 0.44 41.61 -9.78
N GLY A 975 0.14 40.94 -8.67
CA GLY A 975 -1.24 40.58 -8.29
C GLY A 975 -1.82 39.37 -9.01
N MET A 976 -1.06 38.75 -9.93
CA MET A 976 -1.39 37.46 -10.53
C MET A 976 -0.70 36.33 -9.77
N GLN A 977 -1.37 35.18 -9.63
CA GLN A 977 -0.78 33.97 -9.06
C GLN A 977 -0.76 32.90 -10.15
N LEU A 978 0.41 32.31 -10.38
CA LEU A 978 0.62 31.21 -11.32
C LEU A 978 0.95 29.95 -10.53
N THR A 979 0.24 28.86 -10.80
CA THR A 979 0.37 27.58 -10.10
C THR A 979 0.60 26.45 -11.09
N LEU A 980 1.54 25.56 -10.78
CA LEU A 980 1.85 24.36 -11.58
C LEU A 980 1.48 23.09 -10.79
N ARG A 981 0.57 22.29 -11.34
CA ARG A 981 0.16 20.99 -10.79
C ARG A 981 0.41 19.88 -11.79
N GLY A 982 0.68 18.67 -11.28
CA GLY A 982 0.62 17.46 -12.10
C GLY A 982 -0.77 17.28 -12.70
N ALA A 983 -0.84 16.86 -13.95
CA ALA A 983 -2.08 16.52 -14.65
C ALA A 983 -2.00 15.09 -15.20
N LEU A 984 -3.14 14.55 -15.62
CA LEU A 984 -3.21 13.18 -16.12
C LEU A 984 -2.69 13.09 -17.54
N GLU A 985 -2.01 11.98 -17.84
CA GLU A 985 -1.60 11.66 -19.19
C GLU A 985 -1.82 10.16 -19.44
N PRO A 986 -2.67 9.79 -20.41
CA PRO A 986 -2.83 8.39 -20.79
C PRO A 986 -1.53 7.82 -21.33
N TRP A 987 -1.15 6.65 -20.84
CA TRP A 987 -0.03 5.92 -21.42
C TRP A 987 -0.54 4.83 -22.34
N HIS A 988 -0.06 4.84 -23.57
CA HIS A 988 -0.50 3.89 -24.58
C HIS A 988 0.42 2.69 -24.61
N VAL A 989 -0.16 1.50 -24.69
CA VAL A 989 0.57 0.28 -25.00
C VAL A 989 1.06 0.36 -26.45
N MET A 990 2.35 0.14 -26.63
CA MET A 990 3.05 0.17 -27.91
C MET A 990 2.82 -1.11 -28.72
N GLY A 991 3.27 -1.09 -29.98
CA GLY A 991 3.30 -2.28 -30.82
C GLY A 991 4.11 -3.43 -30.19
N GLU A 992 3.78 -4.64 -30.60
CA GLU A 992 4.48 -5.85 -30.18
C GLU A 992 5.95 -5.86 -30.61
N GLU A 993 6.85 -6.17 -29.67
CA GLU A 993 8.28 -6.36 -29.92
C GLU A 993 8.70 -7.80 -29.58
N GLY A 994 9.59 -8.39 -30.39
CA GLY A 994 10.13 -9.72 -30.14
C GLY A 994 11.18 -9.68 -29.02
N ALA A 995 11.01 -10.53 -28.01
CA ALA A 995 11.98 -10.78 -26.94
C ALA A 995 12.39 -12.25 -26.94
N VAL A 996 13.52 -12.58 -26.31
CA VAL A 996 13.95 -13.98 -26.15
C VAL A 996 12.87 -14.71 -25.32
N GLY A 997 12.18 -15.67 -25.94
CA GLY A 997 11.14 -16.46 -25.28
C GLY A 997 9.70 -15.91 -25.39
N GLY A 998 9.45 -14.80 -26.09
CA GLY A 998 8.08 -14.32 -26.30
C GLY A 998 7.97 -12.94 -26.94
N THR A 999 6.76 -12.37 -26.86
CA THR A 999 6.46 -11.02 -27.35
C THR A 999 6.22 -10.10 -26.15
N VAL A 1000 6.86 -8.93 -26.13
CA VAL A 1000 6.66 -7.91 -25.10
C VAL A 1000 5.93 -6.71 -25.69
N ARG A 1001 5.21 -5.98 -24.84
CA ARG A 1001 4.57 -4.71 -25.20
C ARG A 1001 4.98 -3.66 -24.17
N TYR A 1002 5.65 -2.62 -24.64
CA TYR A 1002 6.04 -1.48 -23.80
C TYR A 1002 4.88 -0.50 -23.66
N VAL A 1003 4.95 0.33 -22.63
CA VAL A 1003 4.01 1.44 -22.42
C VAL A 1003 4.79 2.74 -22.62
N ASP A 1004 4.27 3.64 -23.47
CA ASP A 1004 4.92 4.94 -23.69
C ASP A 1004 4.69 5.87 -22.51
N SER A 1005 5.64 5.85 -21.57
CA SER A 1005 5.70 6.73 -20.39
C SER A 1005 6.60 7.93 -20.60
N SER A 1006 7.00 8.22 -21.85
CA SER A 1006 7.90 9.34 -22.19
C SER A 1006 7.23 10.71 -22.13
N VAL A 1007 5.90 10.74 -22.10
CA VAL A 1007 5.08 11.94 -22.17
C VAL A 1007 4.44 12.20 -20.82
N GLU A 1008 4.44 13.47 -20.41
CA GLU A 1008 3.78 13.93 -19.19
C GLU A 1008 2.91 15.15 -19.48
N ARG A 1009 2.04 15.49 -18.52
CA ARG A 1009 1.18 16.65 -18.57
C ARG A 1009 1.23 17.45 -17.27
N LEU A 1010 1.26 18.78 -17.41
CA LEU A 1010 1.03 19.74 -16.33
C LEU A 1010 -0.25 20.51 -16.56
N GLU A 1011 -0.93 20.90 -15.47
CA GLU A 1011 -1.88 21.99 -15.49
C GLU A 1011 -1.19 23.27 -15.03
N VAL A 1012 -1.39 24.33 -15.82
CA VAL A 1012 -1.02 25.68 -15.50
C VAL A 1012 -2.29 26.44 -15.15
N ARG A 1013 -2.41 26.86 -13.90
CA ARG A 1013 -3.53 27.68 -13.42
C ARG A 1013 -3.03 29.09 -13.12
N VAL A 1014 -3.78 30.09 -13.55
CA VAL A 1014 -3.49 31.50 -13.26
C VAL A 1014 -4.72 32.23 -12.74
N THR A 1015 -4.58 32.99 -11.66
CA THR A 1015 -5.63 33.86 -11.10
C THR A 1015 -5.21 35.32 -11.14
N GLY A 1016 -6.17 36.24 -11.22
CA GLY A 1016 -5.93 37.68 -11.33
C GLY A 1016 -5.45 38.13 -12.72
N LEU A 1017 -5.53 37.27 -13.73
CA LEU A 1017 -5.07 37.56 -15.09
C LEU A 1017 -6.06 38.51 -15.80
N ASN A 1018 -5.53 39.55 -16.43
CA ASN A 1018 -6.28 40.34 -17.42
C ASN A 1018 -5.97 39.79 -18.81
N ASP A 1019 -6.91 39.05 -19.40
CA ASP A 1019 -6.78 38.35 -20.68
C ASP A 1019 -6.56 39.27 -21.91
N ASN A 1020 -6.96 40.54 -21.82
CA ASN A 1020 -6.72 41.53 -22.87
C ASN A 1020 -5.29 42.10 -22.86
N ARG A 1021 -4.51 41.82 -21.82
CA ARG A 1021 -3.15 42.39 -21.64
C ARG A 1021 -2.10 41.32 -21.40
N HIS A 1022 -2.41 40.29 -20.64
CA HIS A 1022 -1.44 39.33 -20.16
C HIS A 1022 -1.67 37.98 -20.84
N VAL A 1023 -0.55 37.32 -21.16
CA VAL A 1023 -0.53 35.94 -21.66
C VAL A 1023 0.45 35.13 -20.82
N VAL A 1024 0.14 33.87 -20.58
CA VAL A 1024 1.10 32.93 -20.00
C VAL A 1024 1.73 32.13 -21.13
N THR A 1025 3.06 32.04 -21.14
CA THR A 1025 3.78 31.22 -22.11
C THR A 1025 4.54 30.10 -21.44
N VAL A 1026 4.77 29.01 -22.16
CA VAL A 1026 5.77 27.98 -21.81
C VAL A 1026 6.79 27.88 -22.95
N ASN A 1027 8.08 27.97 -22.63
CA ASN A 1027 9.17 27.99 -23.60
C ASN A 1027 8.93 29.00 -24.75
N GLY A 1028 8.37 30.17 -24.42
CA GLY A 1028 8.03 31.24 -25.36
C GLY A 1028 6.74 31.05 -26.18
N ARG A 1029 6.05 29.91 -26.05
CA ARG A 1029 4.77 29.63 -26.74
C ARG A 1029 3.58 29.97 -25.84
N ALA A 1030 2.65 30.77 -26.34
CA ALA A 1030 1.43 31.13 -25.61
C ALA A 1030 0.55 29.91 -25.31
N LEU A 1031 0.07 29.83 -24.07
CA LEU A 1031 -0.85 28.78 -23.63
C LEU A 1031 -2.29 29.07 -24.08
N PRO A 1032 -3.05 28.05 -24.51
CA PRO A 1032 -4.47 28.17 -24.83
C PRO A 1032 -5.29 28.20 -23.52
N LEU A 1033 -5.17 29.28 -22.77
CA LEU A 1033 -5.85 29.48 -21.48
C LEU A 1033 -7.37 29.45 -21.62
N GLN A 1034 -8.01 28.60 -20.83
CA GLN A 1034 -9.46 28.39 -20.79
C GLN A 1034 -10.04 28.96 -19.49
N PRO A 1035 -11.14 29.71 -19.53
CA PRO A 1035 -11.75 30.26 -18.33
C PRO A 1035 -12.38 29.14 -17.47
N THR A 1036 -12.29 29.26 -16.15
CA THR A 1036 -12.94 28.32 -15.21
C THR A 1036 -14.37 28.73 -14.86
N GLY A 1037 -14.82 29.91 -15.30
CA GLY A 1037 -16.07 30.55 -14.89
C GLY A 1037 -15.88 31.61 -13.80
N THR A 1038 -14.74 31.60 -13.10
CA THR A 1038 -14.34 32.67 -12.17
C THR A 1038 -13.63 33.78 -12.94
N ALA A 1039 -14.02 35.04 -12.69
CA ALA A 1039 -13.42 36.19 -13.36
C ALA A 1039 -11.91 36.31 -13.04
N GLY A 1040 -11.09 36.41 -14.09
CA GLY A 1040 -9.64 36.51 -13.97
C GLY A 1040 -8.94 35.18 -13.67
N GLU A 1041 -9.64 34.05 -13.74
CA GLU A 1041 -9.09 32.71 -13.52
C GLU A 1041 -9.11 31.87 -14.80
N TYR A 1042 -7.95 31.32 -15.14
CA TYR A 1042 -7.77 30.52 -16.35
C TYR A 1042 -6.87 29.31 -16.09
N VAL A 1043 -7.08 28.26 -16.89
CA VAL A 1043 -6.30 27.03 -16.85
C VAL A 1043 -5.90 26.58 -18.25
N ALA A 1044 -4.74 25.95 -18.38
CA ALA A 1044 -4.33 25.26 -19.60
C ALA A 1044 -3.49 24.03 -19.27
N GLY A 1045 -3.60 23.00 -20.10
CA GLY A 1045 -2.69 21.86 -20.11
C GLY A 1045 -1.40 22.16 -20.87
N VAL A 1046 -0.29 21.61 -20.39
CA VAL A 1046 0.96 21.51 -21.17
C VAL A 1046 1.34 20.05 -21.25
N ARG A 1047 1.31 19.51 -22.47
CA ARG A 1047 1.76 18.15 -22.78
C ARG A 1047 3.14 18.22 -23.41
N TYR A 1048 4.08 17.44 -22.91
CA TYR A 1048 5.48 17.54 -23.29
C TYR A 1048 6.19 16.19 -23.16
N LYS A 1049 7.29 16.02 -23.90
CA LYS A 1049 8.16 14.86 -23.79
C LYS A 1049 9.14 15.07 -22.63
N ALA A 1050 8.96 14.28 -21.58
CA ALA A 1050 9.68 14.40 -20.32
C ALA A 1050 11.06 13.71 -20.35
N TRP A 1051 11.16 12.58 -21.06
CA TRP A 1051 12.40 11.82 -21.28
C TRP A 1051 12.34 11.06 -22.61
N SER A 1052 13.45 10.45 -23.04
CA SER A 1052 13.55 9.78 -24.35
C SER A 1052 13.95 8.30 -24.21
N PRO A 1053 12.98 7.40 -23.98
CA PRO A 1053 13.23 5.96 -24.07
C PRO A 1053 13.53 5.53 -25.52
N PRO A 1054 14.22 4.39 -25.71
CA PRO A 1054 14.43 3.82 -27.03
C PRO A 1054 13.10 3.42 -27.72
N SER A 1055 12.12 2.93 -26.95
CA SER A 1055 10.77 2.62 -27.43
C SER A 1055 9.77 3.69 -26.96
N ALA A 1056 9.23 4.47 -27.89
CA ALA A 1056 8.20 5.51 -27.67
C ALA A 1056 7.39 5.75 -28.96
N LEU A 1057 6.21 6.37 -28.88
CA LEU A 1057 5.40 6.71 -30.06
C LEU A 1057 6.13 7.63 -31.04
N HIS A 1058 6.94 8.56 -30.51
CA HIS A 1058 7.68 9.54 -31.30
C HIS A 1058 9.15 9.59 -30.85
N PRO A 1059 9.98 8.62 -31.26
CA PRO A 1059 11.36 8.49 -30.78
C PRO A 1059 12.28 9.61 -31.28
N THR A 1060 11.95 10.25 -32.41
CA THR A 1060 12.75 11.33 -33.01
C THR A 1060 12.65 12.68 -32.31
N LEU A 1061 11.64 12.87 -31.45
CA LEU A 1061 11.46 14.11 -30.71
C LEU A 1061 12.43 14.17 -29.51
N GLY A 1062 13.03 15.35 -29.30
CA GLY A 1062 13.85 15.63 -28.12
C GLY A 1062 13.02 15.77 -26.84
N VAL A 1063 13.72 15.91 -25.71
CA VAL A 1063 13.10 16.24 -24.43
C VAL A 1063 12.79 17.74 -24.40
N ASP A 1064 11.59 18.11 -23.95
CA ASP A 1064 11.13 19.51 -23.89
C ASP A 1064 11.58 20.25 -22.62
N ALA A 1065 12.03 19.51 -21.59
CA ALA A 1065 12.45 20.04 -20.31
C ALA A 1065 13.87 20.67 -20.36
N PRO A 1066 14.15 21.71 -19.55
CA PRO A 1066 13.27 22.34 -18.57
C PRO A 1066 12.18 23.20 -19.22
N LEU A 1067 11.01 23.27 -18.57
CA LEU A 1067 9.91 24.12 -18.98
C LEU A 1067 10.02 25.47 -18.29
N THR A 1068 10.08 26.55 -19.07
CA THR A 1068 10.12 27.93 -18.57
C THR A 1068 8.77 28.58 -18.77
N PHE A 1069 8.13 28.99 -17.68
CA PHE A 1069 6.83 29.66 -17.68
C PHE A 1069 7.01 31.15 -17.44
N ASP A 1070 6.39 31.98 -18.29
CA ASP A 1070 6.45 33.44 -18.21
C ASP A 1070 5.05 34.03 -18.19
N VAL A 1071 4.81 35.01 -17.31
CA VAL A 1071 3.63 35.89 -17.35
C VAL A 1071 4.02 37.14 -18.13
N VAL A 1072 3.57 37.24 -19.38
CA VAL A 1072 4.01 38.27 -20.32
C VAL A 1072 2.99 39.38 -20.41
N ASP A 1073 3.45 40.62 -20.26
CA ASP A 1073 2.68 41.82 -20.59
C ASP A 1073 2.83 42.11 -22.08
N THR A 1074 1.75 41.90 -22.84
CA THR A 1074 1.75 42.07 -24.30
C THR A 1074 1.83 43.54 -24.72
N TRP A 1075 1.45 44.49 -23.85
CA TRP A 1075 1.54 45.92 -24.15
C TRP A 1075 2.96 46.43 -24.00
N LEU A 1076 3.68 45.92 -23.00
CA LEU A 1076 5.10 46.25 -22.75
C LEU A 1076 6.07 45.29 -23.45
N GLN A 1077 5.56 44.20 -24.03
CA GLN A 1077 6.33 43.13 -24.66
C GLN A 1077 7.48 42.64 -23.78
N ARG A 1078 7.18 42.30 -22.53
CA ARG A 1078 8.17 41.75 -21.59
C ARG A 1078 7.53 40.79 -20.59
N SER A 1079 8.32 39.84 -20.10
CA SER A 1079 7.94 39.03 -18.94
C SER A 1079 7.87 39.92 -17.70
N LEU A 1080 6.80 39.76 -16.91
CA LEU A 1080 6.65 40.39 -15.59
C LEU A 1080 7.29 39.53 -14.48
N GLY A 1081 7.54 38.25 -14.79
CA GLY A 1081 7.99 37.23 -13.86
C GLY A 1081 7.55 35.84 -14.35
N GLY A 1082 8.04 34.80 -13.68
CA GLY A 1082 7.94 33.44 -14.19
C GLY A 1082 8.71 32.44 -13.35
N CYS A 1083 8.61 31.17 -13.70
CA CYS A 1083 9.22 30.05 -12.98
C CYS A 1083 9.74 29.00 -13.96
N ARG A 1084 10.57 28.08 -13.46
CA ARG A 1084 11.03 26.92 -14.21
C ARG A 1084 10.60 25.62 -13.54
N TYR A 1085 10.32 24.64 -14.38
CA TYR A 1085 10.02 23.28 -13.98
C TYR A 1085 10.98 22.30 -14.64
N HIS A 1086 11.50 21.37 -13.85
CA HIS A 1086 12.41 20.32 -14.27
C HIS A 1086 11.77 18.93 -14.12
N VAL A 1087 12.04 18.04 -15.07
CA VAL A 1087 11.59 16.64 -14.97
C VAL A 1087 12.46 15.85 -13.99
N ALA A 1088 13.77 16.11 -14.02
CA ALA A 1088 14.76 15.54 -13.12
C ALA A 1088 15.36 16.62 -12.22
N HIS A 1089 16.22 16.23 -11.28
CA HIS A 1089 16.90 17.17 -10.41
C HIS A 1089 17.70 18.21 -11.23
N PRO A 1090 17.56 19.53 -10.97
CA PRO A 1090 18.17 20.59 -11.80
C PRO A 1090 19.70 20.53 -11.84
N GLY A 1091 20.33 19.99 -10.79
CA GLY A 1091 21.79 19.76 -10.74
C GLY A 1091 22.28 18.52 -11.51
N GLY A 1092 21.43 17.81 -12.25
CA GLY A 1092 21.82 16.62 -13.03
C GLY A 1092 21.98 15.33 -12.20
N ARG A 1093 21.47 15.30 -10.97
CA ARG A 1093 21.48 14.12 -10.11
C ARG A 1093 20.47 13.10 -10.65
N ASN A 1094 20.95 11.92 -11.01
CA ASN A 1094 20.11 10.78 -11.34
C ASN A 1094 19.99 9.89 -10.11
N TYR A 1095 18.77 9.77 -9.56
CA TYR A 1095 18.52 8.86 -8.46
C TYR A 1095 18.49 7.42 -8.98
N ALA A 1096 19.27 6.54 -8.36
CA ALA A 1096 19.31 5.12 -8.71
C ALA A 1096 18.30 4.27 -7.93
N THR A 1097 17.78 4.80 -6.81
CA THR A 1097 16.86 4.10 -5.90
C THR A 1097 15.56 4.86 -5.73
N PHE A 1098 14.49 4.13 -5.41
CA PHE A 1098 13.24 4.75 -4.98
C PHE A 1098 13.42 5.52 -3.65
N PRO A 1099 12.61 6.57 -3.41
CA PRO A 1099 12.58 7.23 -2.11
C PRO A 1099 12.30 6.26 -0.96
N VAL A 1100 13.02 6.41 0.16
CA VAL A 1100 12.87 5.52 1.33
C VAL A 1100 11.67 5.90 2.22
N ASN A 1101 11.11 7.11 2.05
CA ASN A 1101 9.93 7.60 2.77
C ASN A 1101 9.27 8.78 2.04
N ALA A 1102 8.12 9.23 2.56
CA ALA A 1102 7.36 10.34 2.00
C ALA A 1102 8.11 11.69 2.04
N TYR A 1103 8.97 11.92 3.05
CA TYR A 1103 9.77 13.14 3.15
C TYR A 1103 10.80 13.25 2.02
N GLU A 1104 11.51 12.16 1.73
CA GLU A 1104 12.44 12.14 0.61
C GLU A 1104 11.68 12.32 -0.72
N ALA A 1105 10.57 11.62 -0.92
CA ALA A 1105 9.75 11.74 -2.13
C ALA A 1105 9.27 13.19 -2.35
N GLU A 1106 8.79 13.83 -1.27
CA GLU A 1106 8.40 15.24 -1.29
C GLU A 1106 9.57 16.18 -1.60
N SER A 1107 10.72 15.98 -0.98
CA SER A 1107 11.91 16.81 -1.25
C SER A 1107 12.35 16.73 -2.72
N ARG A 1108 12.35 15.52 -3.33
CA ARG A 1108 12.67 15.31 -4.75
C ARG A 1108 11.67 16.04 -5.66
N ARG A 1109 10.38 16.05 -5.28
CA ARG A 1109 9.34 16.81 -5.99
C ARG A 1109 9.54 18.32 -5.89
N LEU A 1110 9.83 18.85 -4.71
CA LEU A 1110 10.01 20.29 -4.51
C LEU A 1110 11.26 20.81 -5.23
N ALA A 1111 12.33 20.03 -5.28
CA ALA A 1111 13.57 20.38 -6.00
C ALA A 1111 13.39 20.56 -7.52
N ARG A 1112 12.28 20.08 -8.09
CA ARG A 1112 11.96 20.21 -9.53
C ARG A 1112 11.37 21.57 -9.91
N PHE A 1113 11.03 22.41 -8.93
CA PHE A 1113 10.44 23.72 -9.15
C PHE A 1113 11.40 24.84 -8.73
N VAL A 1114 11.56 25.83 -9.60
CA VAL A 1114 12.35 27.04 -9.32
C VAL A 1114 11.44 28.25 -9.50
N ALA A 1115 11.21 29.01 -8.43
CA ALA A 1115 10.36 30.20 -8.41
C ALA A 1115 10.93 31.41 -9.19
N MET A 1116 12.07 31.24 -9.85
CA MET A 1116 12.78 32.26 -10.63
C MET A 1116 13.20 31.68 -11.99
N GLY A 1117 13.87 32.48 -12.82
CA GLY A 1117 14.40 32.03 -14.12
C GLY A 1117 13.50 32.33 -15.32
N HIS A 1118 12.57 33.28 -15.18
CA HIS A 1118 11.79 33.85 -16.27
C HIS A 1118 12.68 34.45 -17.37
N THR A 1119 12.12 34.61 -18.57
CA THR A 1119 12.85 35.11 -19.75
C THR A 1119 13.08 36.63 -19.63
N PRO A 1120 14.35 37.11 -19.55
CA PRO A 1120 14.62 38.53 -19.45
C PRO A 1120 14.54 39.23 -20.82
N GLY A 1121 14.26 40.53 -20.81
CA GLY A 1121 14.28 41.37 -22.02
C GLY A 1121 12.94 41.47 -22.74
N ARG A 1122 12.98 41.91 -24.00
CA ARG A 1122 11.80 42.07 -24.85
C ARG A 1122 11.33 40.70 -25.34
N MET A 1123 10.05 40.43 -25.22
CA MET A 1123 9.41 39.18 -25.57
C MET A 1123 8.21 39.46 -26.47
N ASP A 1124 8.31 39.08 -27.74
CA ASP A 1124 7.23 39.18 -28.71
C ASP A 1124 6.53 37.82 -28.81
N VAL A 1125 5.29 37.76 -28.33
CA VAL A 1125 4.55 36.51 -28.15
C VAL A 1125 3.41 36.45 -29.15
N ALA A 1126 3.43 35.42 -30.01
CA ALA A 1126 2.31 35.14 -30.89
C ALA A 1126 1.08 34.71 -30.07
N ALA A 1127 -0.12 35.04 -30.58
CA ALA A 1127 -1.36 34.58 -29.97
C ALA A 1127 -1.40 33.05 -29.88
N ALA A 1128 -2.03 32.53 -28.83
CA ALA A 1128 -2.20 31.09 -28.68
C ALA A 1128 -2.98 30.50 -29.87
N ALA A 1129 -2.48 29.41 -30.44
CA ALA A 1129 -3.10 28.69 -31.53
C ALA A 1129 -3.65 27.35 -31.01
N PRO A 1130 -4.88 27.32 -30.45
CA PRO A 1130 -5.45 26.12 -29.86
C PRO A 1130 -5.64 25.03 -30.92
N SER A 1131 -5.40 23.77 -30.54
CA SER A 1131 -5.70 22.61 -31.38
C SER A 1131 -7.21 22.48 -31.56
N ARG A 1132 -7.66 22.02 -32.73
CA ARG A 1132 -9.09 21.69 -32.95
C ARG A 1132 -9.53 20.48 -32.13
N GLU A 1133 -8.63 19.52 -31.93
CA GLU A 1133 -8.91 18.27 -31.20
C GLU A 1133 -8.62 18.40 -29.70
N PHE A 1134 -7.63 19.21 -29.35
CA PHE A 1134 -7.15 19.42 -27.97
C PHE A 1134 -7.08 20.91 -27.60
N PRO A 1135 -8.21 21.65 -27.58
CA PRO A 1135 -8.20 23.09 -27.36
C PRO A 1135 -7.79 23.53 -25.95
N PHE A 1136 -7.77 22.64 -24.95
CA PHE A 1136 -7.38 22.95 -23.57
C PHE A 1136 -5.88 22.76 -23.31
N THR A 1137 -5.17 22.08 -24.21
CA THR A 1137 -3.78 21.66 -24.00
C THR A 1137 -2.87 22.14 -25.12
N LEU A 1138 -1.74 22.78 -24.74
CA LEU A 1138 -0.62 22.98 -25.64
C LEU A 1138 0.26 21.72 -25.65
N ASP A 1139 0.39 21.08 -26.81
CA ASP A 1139 1.30 19.94 -27.00
C ASP A 1139 2.63 20.43 -27.59
N LEU A 1140 3.69 20.46 -26.77
CA LEU A 1140 5.01 20.96 -27.16
C LEU A 1140 5.71 20.08 -28.21
N ARG A 1141 5.27 18.83 -28.32
CA ARG A 1141 5.75 17.87 -29.33
C ARG A 1141 5.31 18.25 -30.74
N ARG A 1142 4.34 19.17 -30.87
CA ARG A 1142 3.92 19.72 -32.17
C ARG A 1142 4.83 20.90 -32.55
N PRO A 1143 5.34 20.91 -33.79
CA PRO A 1143 6.23 21.96 -34.29
C PRO A 1143 5.57 23.35 -34.34
#